data_AF-A0A817WP16-F1
#
_entry.id   AF-A0A817WP16-F1
#
_cell.length_a   1.000
_cell.length_b   1.000
_cell.length_c   1.000
_cell.angle_alpha   90.00
_cell.angle_beta   90.00
_cell.angle_gamma   90.00
#
_symmetry.space_group_name_H-M   'P 1'
#
loop_
_entity.id
_entity.type
_entity.pdbx_description
1 polymer ?
#
loop_
_entity_poly.entity_id
_entity_poly.type
_entity_poly.pdbx_seq_one_letter_code
_entity_poly.pdbx_strand_id
1 'polypeptide(L)'
;MKIFGFLYLLLLFATVNCCTTRTAKAKIKNRSGHKILSATLKHRYSDAFDESKEFGVIEDGQDSTDYLSVRYHTGVGCNGYDWWLITWITDDGTAYSSDPDNGQCWLSILANAASDLLGAFSSIAGALTKDLVSAALQLLSTITEYTVNGSDFCGFKSYTLTGDDDDSEVNIILRPSASNGVKWESPSGSATTDYKILDIYPGFAVKPNVDLSGNDIGDLVNSPTSSSASACCNLCFMNSKCQSYTWQSINHKCYLKTYNSGSGIASSTAQSGILPLAGAAYFAVQNDWNFAGNDLNSSVASSYADCAMRCAKNSACNVFTMFKSNGLCLLKSSTGRGGAYKSDIISGYEGDYTGKFIRQSGADLRGNDLGDTLSPPVSRLIRTNGHNEHGKYHNFEYCPPGSWAYGFQQRVEKDQGNNDDDTALNAIRLYCRSKDGKYTGSISSYDGDWGDWSNNVYCSGDQEFMVSAHLKTEDYSFADCTGVNSFKSRCRDVTTNTISANYLEADNGAQWGDWKGEVICPQGTAICAISSKYYRASGIDADDQGMTDAEFICCALDLERTDQTSELQPAVGPFGDFRTYAYCPEGTWAYGFQQRVEPDQGVDHDDTALNAIRLYCRKTDGTGIKSISSYDGEWGDWSNSVYCSDPSTPFMFSAAFKIEDDQGTDDDDTTANGFKTRCWNGKAGSYSNVYVEGRSSGPWGKWKDEAACPEGSAICGISSKYEKSQDSGDDTAMNGAFFKCCSLPSERADQTFELRPTIGPFGDFRTYEYCPEGTWAYGFQQRVESDQGAGSDDTALNAIRLYCRKKDGTGIESISSYDGAWGNWSDSVSCTDPSAPFMFSATFKIEDDQGTADDDTSANGFKSRCWHGRPGS
;
A
#
# COMPACT_ATOMS: atom_id res chain seq x y z
N MET A 1 53.10 -42.20 37.60
CA MET A 1 53.45 -41.10 36.67
C MET A 1 52.60 -41.16 35.39
N LYS A 2 51.26 -41.18 35.51
CA LYS A 2 50.32 -41.27 34.36
C LYS A 2 49.00 -40.52 34.65
N ILE A 3 49.07 -39.42 35.39
CA ILE A 3 47.90 -38.55 35.66
C ILE A 3 48.19 -37.08 35.32
N PHE A 4 49.46 -36.69 35.12
CA PHE A 4 49.83 -35.33 34.72
C PHE A 4 49.87 -35.08 33.20
N GLY A 5 49.66 -36.10 32.36
CA GLY A 5 49.63 -35.95 30.90
C GLY A 5 48.25 -35.67 30.31
N PHE A 6 47.17 -35.93 31.06
CA PHE A 6 45.80 -35.81 30.54
C PHE A 6 45.18 -34.45 30.83
N LEU A 7 45.61 -33.74 31.88
CA LEU A 7 45.17 -32.36 32.14
C LEU A 7 45.85 -31.33 31.23
N TYR A 8 47.03 -31.62 30.67
CA TYR A 8 47.71 -30.71 29.74
C TYR A 8 47.19 -30.80 28.30
N LEU A 9 46.49 -31.90 27.95
CA LEU A 9 45.84 -32.06 26.65
C LEU A 9 44.39 -31.56 26.65
N LEU A 10 43.74 -31.47 27.82
CA LEU A 10 42.38 -30.92 27.99
C LEU A 10 42.36 -29.39 28.22
N LEU A 11 43.51 -28.75 28.44
CA LEU A 11 43.65 -27.28 28.51
C LEU A 11 43.95 -26.62 27.14
N LEU A 12 44.08 -27.39 26.06
CA LEU A 12 44.31 -26.89 24.69
C LEU A 12 43.10 -26.97 23.76
N PHE A 13 41.94 -27.44 24.25
CA PHE A 13 40.68 -27.46 23.49
C PHE A 13 39.52 -26.76 24.21
N ALA A 14 39.81 -25.77 25.04
CA ALA A 14 38.90 -24.64 25.15
C ALA A 14 39.17 -23.74 23.93
N THR A 15 38.69 -24.14 22.75
CA THR A 15 38.62 -23.23 21.61
C THR A 15 37.59 -22.18 21.96
N VAL A 16 38.02 -21.14 22.67
CA VAL A 16 37.31 -19.87 22.72
C VAL A 16 37.19 -19.45 21.26
N ASN A 17 35.97 -19.51 20.70
CA ASN A 17 35.68 -18.86 19.41
C ASN A 17 35.96 -17.37 19.61
N CYS A 18 37.17 -16.95 19.26
CA CYS A 18 37.68 -15.62 19.53
C CYS A 18 37.31 -14.71 18.35
N CYS A 19 36.01 -14.60 18.04
CA CYS A 19 35.54 -13.60 17.10
C CYS A 19 35.67 -12.23 17.72
N THR A 20 36.54 -11.43 17.12
CA THR A 20 36.80 -10.05 17.54
C THR A 20 36.06 -9.14 16.57
N THR A 21 35.06 -8.43 17.07
CA THR A 21 34.42 -7.34 16.34
C THR A 21 35.39 -6.18 16.23
N ARG A 22 35.61 -5.73 15.00
CA ARG A 22 36.46 -4.59 14.65
C ARG A 22 35.63 -3.55 13.92
N THR A 23 36.18 -2.35 13.79
CA THR A 23 35.53 -1.23 13.11
C THR A 23 36.47 -0.60 12.09
N ALA A 24 35.94 -0.13 10.96
CA ALA A 24 36.69 0.69 9.99
C ALA A 24 35.87 1.91 9.55
N LYS A 25 36.55 2.91 8.97
CA LYS A 25 35.97 4.20 8.56
C LYS A 25 35.91 4.28 7.03
N ALA A 26 34.75 4.03 6.46
CA ALA A 26 34.56 4.04 5.02
C ALA A 26 34.26 5.46 4.49
N LYS A 27 35.08 5.94 3.54
CA LYS A 27 34.99 7.27 2.93
C LYS A 27 34.85 7.21 1.41
N ILE A 28 34.12 8.16 0.84
CA ILE A 28 33.94 8.28 -0.62
C ILE A 28 34.95 9.28 -1.16
N LYS A 29 35.67 8.90 -2.22
CA LYS A 29 36.58 9.77 -2.97
C LYS A 29 36.03 10.01 -4.36
N ASN A 30 35.54 11.23 -4.60
CA ASN A 30 34.99 11.61 -5.89
C ASN A 30 36.11 11.90 -6.89
N ARG A 31 36.29 11.04 -7.89
CA ARG A 31 37.19 11.25 -9.03
C ARG A 31 36.42 11.05 -10.33
N SER A 32 35.15 11.45 -10.34
CA SER A 32 34.21 11.14 -11.40
C SER A 32 34.22 12.12 -12.56
N GLY A 33 34.83 13.29 -12.40
CA GLY A 33 34.76 14.38 -13.36
C GLY A 33 33.47 15.20 -13.23
N HIS A 34 32.63 14.88 -12.24
CA HIS A 34 31.37 15.55 -11.93
C HIS A 34 31.23 15.77 -10.43
N LYS A 35 30.49 16.81 -10.05
CA LYS A 35 30.09 16.98 -8.66
C LYS A 35 29.04 15.92 -8.31
N ILE A 36 29.26 15.19 -7.22
CA ILE A 36 28.27 14.25 -6.68
C ILE A 36 27.31 15.07 -5.82
N LEU A 37 26.02 15.04 -6.15
CA LEU A 37 24.98 15.73 -5.38
C LEU A 37 24.62 14.93 -4.12
N SER A 38 24.63 13.60 -4.24
CA SER A 38 24.37 12.67 -3.16
C SER A 38 24.94 11.29 -3.50
N ALA A 39 25.34 10.53 -2.48
CA ALA A 39 25.74 9.14 -2.60
C ALA A 39 25.29 8.32 -1.39
N THR A 40 24.94 7.06 -1.59
CA THR A 40 24.58 6.14 -0.51
C THR A 40 25.53 4.96 -0.51
N LEU A 41 26.26 4.78 0.59
CA LEU A 41 27.18 3.65 0.80
C LEU A 41 26.55 2.68 1.79
N LYS A 42 26.57 1.39 1.46
CA LYS A 42 26.13 0.31 2.32
C LYS A 42 27.19 -0.76 2.46
N HIS A 43 27.29 -1.27 3.67
CA HIS A 43 28.17 -2.34 4.09
C HIS A 43 27.37 -3.42 4.81
N ARG A 44 27.60 -4.69 4.47
CA ARG A 44 26.99 -5.83 5.15
C ARG A 44 28.05 -6.90 5.42
N TYR A 45 28.20 -7.29 6.68
CA TYR A 45 29.01 -8.44 7.08
C TYR A 45 28.09 -9.63 7.33
N SER A 46 27.89 -10.46 6.30
CA SER A 46 26.95 -11.59 6.34
C SER A 46 25.60 -11.20 6.99
N ASP A 47 25.10 -11.94 7.98
CA ASP A 47 23.84 -11.61 8.68
C ASP A 47 24.08 -10.92 10.03
N ALA A 48 25.33 -10.54 10.34
CA ALA A 48 25.70 -10.03 11.66
C ALA A 48 25.66 -8.49 11.74
N PHE A 49 26.06 -7.81 10.66
CA PHE A 49 26.09 -6.34 10.61
C PHE A 49 25.55 -5.84 9.28
N ASP A 50 24.68 -4.84 9.35
CA ASP A 50 24.16 -4.08 8.21
C ASP A 50 24.23 -2.59 8.57
N GLU A 51 25.08 -1.86 7.85
CA GLU A 51 25.26 -0.43 8.04
C GLU A 51 25.15 0.33 6.71
N SER A 52 24.42 1.45 6.71
CA SER A 52 24.29 2.33 5.56
C SER A 52 24.42 3.79 5.95
N LYS A 53 24.95 4.62 5.05
CA LYS A 53 25.00 6.06 5.22
C LYS A 53 24.80 6.79 3.90
N GLU A 54 24.03 7.87 3.99
CA GLU A 54 23.89 8.86 2.95
C GLU A 54 24.95 9.96 3.12
N PHE A 55 25.54 10.36 2.00
CA PHE A 55 26.53 11.40 1.89
C PHE A 55 25.93 12.54 1.09
N GLY A 56 26.11 13.77 1.59
CA GLY A 56 25.73 14.98 0.88
C GLY A 56 26.66 15.29 -0.29
N VAL A 57 26.74 16.57 -0.66
CA VAL A 57 27.53 17.02 -1.81
C VAL A 57 29.02 16.68 -1.65
N ILE A 58 29.62 16.07 -2.67
CA ILE A 58 31.06 15.81 -2.76
C ILE A 58 31.57 16.39 -4.08
N GLU A 59 32.36 17.47 -3.99
CA GLU A 59 32.95 18.13 -5.16
C GLU A 59 33.90 17.20 -5.93
N ASP A 60 34.03 17.41 -7.24
CA ASP A 60 34.98 16.63 -8.04
C ASP A 60 36.42 16.82 -7.55
N GLY A 61 37.16 15.72 -7.45
CA GLY A 61 38.52 15.71 -6.90
C GLY A 61 38.59 15.74 -5.37
N GLN A 62 37.48 15.88 -4.65
CA GLN A 62 37.44 15.91 -3.18
C GLN A 62 37.05 14.55 -2.57
N ASP A 63 37.24 14.45 -1.26
CA ASP A 63 36.85 13.29 -0.44
C ASP A 63 35.65 13.69 0.44
N SER A 64 34.84 12.73 0.85
CA SER A 64 33.71 12.98 1.75
C SER A 64 34.20 13.53 3.10
N THR A 65 33.53 14.55 3.62
CA THR A 65 33.82 15.12 4.95
C THR A 65 33.48 14.13 6.07
N ASP A 66 32.44 13.34 5.83
CA ASP A 66 31.94 12.29 6.70
C ASP A 66 32.43 10.90 6.29
N TYR A 67 32.26 9.93 7.18
CA TYR A 67 32.49 8.51 6.92
C TYR A 67 31.33 7.64 7.43
N LEU A 68 31.22 6.43 6.87
CA LEU A 68 30.40 5.34 7.40
C LEU A 68 31.26 4.49 8.33
N SER A 69 30.82 4.30 9.58
CA SER A 69 31.47 3.36 10.50
C SER A 69 30.97 1.96 10.22
N VAL A 70 31.84 1.06 9.77
CA VAL A 70 31.49 -0.32 9.43
C VAL A 70 32.00 -1.30 10.47
N ARG A 71 31.23 -2.34 10.79
CA ARG A 71 31.66 -3.41 11.70
C ARG A 71 31.87 -4.72 10.95
N TYR A 72 32.90 -5.46 11.36
CA TYR A 72 33.22 -6.77 10.78
C TYR A 72 33.88 -7.66 11.83
N HIS A 73 33.83 -8.98 11.61
CA HIS A 73 34.46 -9.96 12.51
C HIS A 73 35.82 -10.42 11.96
N THR A 74 36.78 -10.58 12.86
CA THR A 74 38.09 -11.19 12.55
C THR A 74 38.45 -12.23 13.61
N GLY A 75 39.22 -13.26 13.24
CA GLY A 75 39.69 -14.29 14.16
C GLY A 75 39.50 -15.71 13.63
N VAL A 76 40.09 -16.69 14.33
CA VAL A 76 40.00 -18.11 13.97
C VAL A 76 38.59 -18.62 14.32
N GLY A 77 37.88 -19.15 13.32
CA GLY A 77 36.52 -19.69 13.48
C GLY A 77 35.38 -18.72 13.12
N CYS A 78 35.69 -17.49 12.71
CA CYS A 78 34.69 -16.55 12.22
C CYS A 78 34.46 -16.76 10.72
N ASN A 79 33.25 -17.17 10.35
CA ASN A 79 32.83 -17.31 8.96
C ASN A 79 31.94 -16.12 8.60
N GLY A 80 32.39 -15.24 7.71
CA GLY A 80 31.59 -14.14 7.18
C GLY A 80 32.32 -13.39 6.06
N TYR A 81 31.56 -12.63 5.28
CA TYR A 81 32.07 -11.86 4.14
C TYR A 81 31.50 -10.44 4.18
N ASP A 82 32.37 -9.47 3.92
CA ASP A 82 32.01 -8.07 3.73
C ASP A 82 31.50 -7.83 2.30
N TRP A 83 30.29 -7.30 2.21
CA TRP A 83 29.58 -6.96 0.99
C TRP A 83 29.33 -5.45 0.94
N TRP A 84 29.70 -4.83 -0.17
CA TRP A 84 29.69 -3.38 -0.33
C TRP A 84 28.84 -2.95 -1.52
N LEU A 85 27.99 -1.95 -1.33
CA LEU A 85 27.20 -1.33 -2.39
C LEU A 85 27.37 0.19 -2.32
N ILE A 86 27.57 0.83 -3.47
CA ILE A 86 27.55 2.30 -3.58
C ILE A 86 26.64 2.71 -4.73
N THR A 87 25.73 3.64 -4.44
CA THR A 87 24.91 4.35 -5.42
C THR A 87 25.22 5.85 -5.33
N TRP A 88 25.22 6.56 -6.46
CA TRP A 88 25.47 8.01 -6.46
C TRP A 88 24.82 8.71 -7.65
N ILE A 89 24.56 10.01 -7.50
CA ILE A 89 24.02 10.87 -8.56
C ILE A 89 24.88 12.11 -8.75
N THR A 90 25.17 12.43 -10.01
CA THR A 90 25.97 13.59 -10.40
C THR A 90 25.11 14.80 -10.76
N ASP A 91 25.74 15.96 -10.83
CA ASP A 91 25.11 17.24 -11.13
C ASP A 91 24.51 17.36 -12.54
N ASP A 92 24.87 16.47 -13.47
CA ASP A 92 24.23 16.31 -14.78
C ASP A 92 22.96 15.42 -14.74
N GLY A 93 22.58 14.93 -13.55
CA GLY A 93 21.43 14.07 -13.31
C GLY A 93 21.66 12.58 -13.56
N THR A 94 22.88 12.17 -13.90
CA THR A 94 23.19 10.75 -14.14
C THR A 94 23.27 10.00 -12.81
N ALA A 95 22.47 8.94 -12.67
CA ALA A 95 22.48 8.06 -11.50
C ALA A 95 23.28 6.78 -11.80
N TYR A 96 24.06 6.33 -10.83
CA TYR A 96 24.98 5.21 -10.94
C TYR A 96 24.85 4.24 -9.78
N SER A 97 25.24 3.00 -10.02
CA SER A 97 25.52 2.00 -8.98
C SER A 97 26.78 1.20 -9.29
N SER A 98 27.47 0.69 -8.27
CA SER A 98 28.46 -0.39 -8.46
C SER A 98 27.82 -1.61 -9.14
N ASP A 99 28.56 -2.23 -10.05
CA ASP A 99 28.15 -3.40 -10.82
C ASP A 99 29.31 -4.43 -10.89
N PRO A 100 29.24 -5.53 -10.14
CA PRO A 100 30.19 -6.64 -10.21
C PRO A 100 29.81 -7.76 -11.16
N ASP A 101 28.97 -7.47 -12.17
CA ASP A 101 28.46 -8.43 -13.15
C ASP A 101 27.66 -9.58 -12.52
N ASN A 102 27.02 -9.33 -11.38
CA ASN A 102 26.32 -10.36 -10.61
C ASN A 102 24.85 -10.59 -10.99
N GLY A 103 24.39 -10.09 -12.16
CA GLY A 103 23.14 -10.52 -12.79
C GLY A 103 22.20 -9.41 -13.30
N GLN A 104 21.11 -9.81 -13.98
CA GLN A 104 20.10 -8.92 -14.60
C GLN A 104 19.03 -8.38 -13.61
N CYS A 105 19.34 -8.29 -12.32
CA CYS A 105 18.36 -7.90 -11.30
C CYS A 105 18.06 -6.40 -11.22
N TRP A 106 18.85 -5.55 -11.90
CA TRP A 106 18.61 -4.11 -11.97
C TRP A 106 17.25 -3.74 -12.60
N LEU A 107 16.66 -4.59 -13.46
CA LEU A 107 15.41 -4.27 -14.14
C LEU A 107 14.20 -4.17 -13.19
N SER A 108 14.11 -5.06 -12.20
CA SER A 108 13.03 -5.03 -11.19
C SER A 108 13.24 -3.89 -10.19
N ILE A 109 14.48 -3.64 -9.77
CA ILE A 109 14.85 -2.56 -8.86
C ILE A 109 14.48 -1.20 -9.44
N LEU A 110 14.81 -0.96 -10.72
CA LEU A 110 14.53 0.32 -11.38
C LEU A 110 13.03 0.55 -11.61
N ALA A 111 12.28 -0.50 -11.93
CA ALA A 111 10.82 -0.41 -12.10
C ALA A 111 10.11 -0.11 -10.78
N ASN A 112 10.55 -0.74 -9.69
CA ASN A 112 9.93 -0.56 -8.37
C ASN A 112 10.27 0.82 -7.77
N ALA A 113 11.53 1.24 -7.85
CA ALA A 113 11.95 2.55 -7.38
C ALA A 113 11.21 3.68 -8.13
N ALA A 114 11.03 3.56 -9.45
CA ALA A 114 10.26 4.53 -10.23
C ALA A 114 8.77 4.60 -9.82
N SER A 115 8.18 3.47 -9.41
CA SER A 115 6.79 3.39 -8.92
C SER A 115 6.59 4.07 -7.56
N ASP A 116 7.53 3.94 -6.63
CA ASP A 116 7.40 4.56 -5.30
C ASP A 116 7.63 6.07 -5.33
N LEU A 117 8.54 6.52 -6.18
CA LEU A 117 8.80 7.94 -6.41
C LEU A 117 7.59 8.66 -7.05
N LEU A 118 6.74 7.92 -7.79
CA LEU A 118 5.44 8.39 -8.27
C LEU A 118 4.46 8.60 -7.10
N GLY A 119 4.39 7.66 -6.15
CA GLY A 119 3.51 7.74 -4.97
C GLY A 119 3.84 8.95 -4.08
N ALA A 120 5.14 9.21 -3.87
CA ALA A 120 5.61 10.37 -3.14
C ALA A 120 5.25 11.71 -3.80
N PHE A 121 5.14 11.79 -5.13
CA PHE A 121 4.79 13.05 -5.82
C PHE A 121 3.30 13.41 -5.68
N SER A 122 2.43 12.40 -5.47
CA SER A 122 0.98 12.59 -5.39
C SER A 122 0.51 13.26 -4.08
N SER A 123 1.32 13.19 -3.02
CA SER A 123 1.08 13.84 -1.72
C SER A 123 1.73 15.23 -1.59
N ILE A 124 2.50 15.68 -2.59
CA ILE A 124 3.42 16.83 -2.49
C ILE A 124 2.97 18.07 -3.25
N ALA A 125 1.80 18.05 -3.91
CA ALA A 125 1.26 19.26 -4.55
C ALA A 125 1.03 20.46 -3.57
N GLY A 126 1.16 20.25 -2.25
CA GLY A 126 1.07 21.30 -1.23
C GLY A 126 2.27 21.50 -0.30
N ALA A 127 3.41 20.78 -0.42
CA ALA A 127 4.49 20.92 0.57
C ALA A 127 5.92 20.83 0.01
N LEU A 128 6.67 21.92 0.21
CA LEU A 128 8.15 22.06 0.27
C LEU A 128 8.85 22.71 -0.93
N THR A 129 9.45 23.85 -0.60
CA THR A 129 10.74 24.33 -1.10
C THR A 129 11.82 23.24 -0.92
N LYS A 130 11.88 22.24 -1.80
CA LYS A 130 12.97 21.25 -1.76
C LYS A 130 14.23 21.84 -2.39
N ASP A 131 15.33 21.81 -1.65
CA ASP A 131 16.68 22.01 -2.20
C ASP A 131 17.10 20.78 -3.00
N LEU A 132 17.94 20.98 -4.03
CA LEU A 132 18.35 19.98 -5.03
C LEU A 132 18.92 18.71 -4.38
N VAL A 133 19.65 18.88 -3.27
CA VAL A 133 20.28 17.79 -2.52
C VAL A 133 19.25 16.87 -1.85
N SER A 134 18.16 17.41 -1.30
CA SER A 134 17.12 16.60 -0.65
C SER A 134 16.34 15.73 -1.65
N ALA A 135 16.12 16.24 -2.87
CA ALA A 135 15.48 15.47 -3.92
C ALA A 135 16.40 14.36 -4.47
N ALA A 136 17.70 14.64 -4.60
CA ALA A 136 18.71 13.65 -4.97
C ALA A 136 18.84 12.53 -3.92
N LEU A 137 18.81 12.88 -2.63
CA LEU A 137 18.83 11.90 -1.52
C LEU A 137 17.59 11.01 -1.56
N GLN A 138 16.40 11.58 -1.70
CA GLN A 138 15.14 10.81 -1.79
C GLN A 138 15.14 9.84 -2.99
N LEU A 139 15.70 10.25 -4.13
CA LEU A 139 15.84 9.40 -5.31
C LEU A 139 16.76 8.19 -5.04
N LEU A 140 17.93 8.42 -4.43
CA LEU A 140 18.91 7.38 -4.17
C LEU A 140 18.55 6.47 -2.98
N SER A 141 17.88 6.98 -1.96
CA SER A 141 17.46 6.20 -0.80
C SER A 141 16.44 5.13 -1.21
N THR A 142 15.44 5.51 -2.02
CA THR A 142 14.48 4.57 -2.61
C THR A 142 15.19 3.50 -3.46
N ILE A 143 16.12 3.89 -4.33
CA ILE A 143 16.88 2.92 -5.15
C ILE A 143 17.68 1.96 -4.26
N THR A 144 18.32 2.48 -3.21
CA THR A 144 19.16 1.69 -2.31
C THR A 144 18.33 0.73 -1.47
N GLU A 145 17.14 1.12 -1.02
CA GLU A 145 16.21 0.23 -0.32
C GLU A 145 15.81 -0.98 -1.18
N TYR A 146 15.57 -0.77 -2.48
CA TYR A 146 15.24 -1.85 -3.42
C TYR A 146 16.41 -2.79 -3.72
N THR A 147 17.65 -2.29 -3.68
CA THR A 147 18.85 -3.14 -3.78
C THR A 147 19.10 -3.98 -2.53
N VAL A 148 18.43 -3.67 -1.42
CA VAL A 148 18.66 -4.27 -0.08
C VAL A 148 17.61 -5.32 0.27
N ASN A 149 16.35 -5.11 -0.13
CA ASN A 149 15.22 -5.97 0.24
C ASN A 149 14.97 -7.15 -0.72
N GLY A 150 15.83 -7.34 -1.74
CA GLY A 150 15.87 -8.56 -2.54
C GLY A 150 16.98 -9.49 -2.04
N SER A 151 16.80 -10.82 -2.09
CA SER A 151 17.90 -11.78 -1.83
C SER A 151 18.80 -12.03 -3.04
N ASP A 152 18.79 -11.12 -4.01
CA ASP A 152 19.83 -11.03 -5.00
C ASP A 152 20.77 -9.90 -4.54
N PHE A 153 22.06 -10.19 -4.39
CA PHE A 153 23.13 -9.27 -3.97
C PHE A 153 23.43 -8.18 -5.02
N CYS A 154 22.42 -7.60 -5.65
CA CYS A 154 22.54 -6.72 -6.82
C CYS A 154 23.46 -5.53 -6.59
N GLY A 155 24.52 -5.44 -7.38
CA GLY A 155 25.51 -4.37 -7.24
C GLY A 155 26.46 -4.50 -6.04
N PHE A 156 26.24 -5.47 -5.14
CA PHE A 156 27.12 -5.72 -4.01
C PHE A 156 28.42 -6.39 -4.45
N LYS A 157 29.53 -5.69 -4.19
CA LYS A 157 30.88 -6.19 -4.37
C LYS A 157 31.38 -6.81 -3.07
N SER A 158 31.87 -8.05 -3.14
CA SER A 158 32.63 -8.63 -2.03
C SER A 158 34.01 -7.98 -1.92
N TYR A 159 34.36 -7.49 -0.73
CA TYR A 159 35.69 -6.98 -0.39
C TYR A 159 35.93 -7.13 1.12
N THR A 160 36.59 -8.24 1.49
CA THR A 160 36.78 -8.65 2.89
C THR A 160 37.79 -7.78 3.65
N LEU A 161 37.40 -7.33 4.83
CA LEU A 161 38.29 -6.62 5.76
C LEU A 161 39.02 -7.60 6.70
N THR A 162 40.23 -7.23 7.12
CA THR A 162 41.09 -8.05 7.96
C THR A 162 41.49 -7.29 9.23
N GLY A 163 42.24 -7.95 10.12
CA GLY A 163 42.68 -7.31 11.37
C GLY A 163 43.54 -6.04 11.17
N ASP A 164 44.13 -5.87 9.97
CA ASP A 164 44.94 -4.71 9.60
C ASP A 164 44.09 -3.47 9.29
N ASP A 165 42.78 -3.61 9.08
CA ASP A 165 41.87 -2.51 8.77
C ASP A 165 41.20 -1.90 10.01
N ASP A 166 41.58 -2.35 11.20
CA ASP A 166 40.99 -1.86 12.46
C ASP A 166 41.27 -0.37 12.67
N ASP A 167 40.21 0.38 12.93
CA ASP A 167 40.15 1.84 13.03
C ASP A 167 40.72 2.60 11.81
N SER A 168 40.97 1.90 10.70
CA SER A 168 41.60 2.42 9.49
C SER A 168 40.58 2.91 8.46
N GLU A 169 41.05 3.69 7.47
CA GLU A 169 40.20 4.20 6.40
C GLU A 169 40.03 3.16 5.27
N VAL A 170 38.78 2.91 4.89
CA VAL A 170 38.41 2.19 3.67
C VAL A 170 38.00 3.23 2.63
N ASN A 171 38.73 3.32 1.54
CA ASN A 171 38.53 4.35 0.52
C ASN A 171 37.72 3.79 -0.65
N ILE A 172 36.53 4.34 -0.88
CA ILE A 172 35.66 4.02 -2.02
C ILE A 172 35.88 5.11 -3.08
N ILE A 173 36.65 4.78 -4.10
CA ILE A 173 37.08 5.73 -5.15
C ILE A 173 36.18 5.55 -6.37
N LEU A 174 35.47 6.62 -6.75
CA LEU A 174 34.52 6.63 -7.87
C LEU A 174 35.14 7.28 -9.12
N ARG A 175 35.17 6.53 -10.23
CA ARG A 175 35.75 6.87 -11.53
C ARG A 175 34.90 6.30 -12.68
N PRO A 176 33.62 6.68 -12.84
CA PRO A 176 32.75 6.11 -13.85
C PRO A 176 33.33 6.24 -15.27
N SER A 177 34.04 7.31 -15.61
CA SER A 177 34.63 7.42 -16.96
C SER A 177 35.76 6.42 -17.29
N ALA A 178 36.10 5.47 -16.40
CA ALA A 178 37.12 4.45 -16.58
C ALA A 178 36.57 3.02 -16.41
N SER A 179 37.17 2.05 -17.11
CA SER A 179 36.96 0.61 -16.82
C SER A 179 37.38 0.32 -15.38
N ASN A 180 36.62 -0.52 -14.66
CA ASN A 180 36.72 -0.71 -13.21
C ASN A 180 36.45 0.59 -12.43
N GLY A 181 35.34 1.25 -12.77
CA GLY A 181 35.01 2.60 -12.32
C GLY A 181 34.71 2.76 -10.82
N VAL A 182 34.69 1.69 -10.03
CA VAL A 182 34.61 1.76 -8.56
C VAL A 182 35.73 0.93 -7.94
N LYS A 183 36.50 1.52 -7.02
CA LYS A 183 37.61 0.85 -6.31
C LYS A 183 37.45 0.99 -4.79
N TRP A 184 37.55 -0.12 -4.08
CA TRP A 184 37.78 -0.18 -2.63
C TRP A 184 39.27 -0.33 -2.36
N GLU A 185 39.80 0.42 -1.39
CA GLU A 185 41.20 0.39 -1.01
C GLU A 185 41.36 0.62 0.49
N SER A 186 42.02 -0.30 1.17
CA SER A 186 42.32 -0.24 2.61
C SER A 186 43.70 -0.88 2.89
N PRO A 187 44.23 -0.85 4.12
CA PRO A 187 45.50 -1.52 4.45
C PRO A 187 45.58 -2.99 4.04
N SER A 188 44.47 -3.74 4.09
CA SER A 188 44.42 -5.15 3.71
C SER A 188 44.42 -5.42 2.20
N GLY A 189 44.22 -4.41 1.36
CA GLY A 189 44.33 -4.55 -0.08
C GLY A 189 43.46 -3.60 -0.88
N SER A 190 43.03 -4.07 -2.06
CA SER A 190 42.10 -3.34 -2.90
C SER A 190 41.27 -4.27 -3.77
N ALA A 191 40.05 -3.86 -4.07
CA ALA A 191 39.17 -4.52 -5.04
C ALA A 191 38.56 -3.50 -5.98
N THR A 192 38.25 -3.92 -7.20
CA THR A 192 37.58 -3.06 -8.19
C THR A 192 36.35 -3.72 -8.77
N THR A 193 35.44 -2.90 -9.27
CA THR A 193 34.26 -3.33 -10.01
C THR A 193 33.83 -2.26 -11.01
N ASP A 194 33.07 -2.65 -12.02
CA ASP A 194 32.44 -1.71 -12.93
C ASP A 194 31.25 -1.02 -12.27
N TYR A 195 30.58 -0.17 -13.03
CA TYR A 195 29.40 0.55 -12.58
C TYR A 195 28.35 0.54 -13.69
N LYS A 196 27.11 0.75 -13.28
CA LYS A 196 25.97 0.80 -14.18
C LYS A 196 25.27 2.14 -14.11
N ILE A 197 24.90 2.68 -15.26
CA ILE A 197 24.01 3.84 -15.36
C ILE A 197 22.59 3.35 -15.12
N LEU A 198 21.88 4.02 -14.23
CA LEU A 198 20.51 3.70 -13.85
C LEU A 198 19.53 4.53 -14.68
N ASP A 199 18.90 3.90 -15.67
CA ASP A 199 17.89 4.54 -16.52
C ASP A 199 16.52 4.61 -15.82
N ILE A 200 16.39 5.61 -14.94
CA ILE A 200 15.17 5.89 -14.18
C ILE A 200 14.40 7.08 -14.76
N TYR A 201 13.07 6.98 -14.75
CA TYR A 201 12.15 8.05 -15.20
C TYR A 201 11.13 8.37 -14.10
N PRO A 202 11.57 8.91 -12.95
CA PRO A 202 10.74 9.03 -11.75
C PRO A 202 9.59 10.01 -11.97
N GLY A 203 8.35 9.54 -12.00
CA GLY A 203 7.19 10.44 -12.10
C GLY A 203 6.66 10.72 -13.51
N PHE A 204 7.41 10.41 -14.57
CA PHE A 204 7.11 10.92 -15.92
C PHE A 204 6.67 9.84 -16.90
N ALA A 205 5.58 10.12 -17.63
CA ALA A 205 5.23 9.38 -18.84
C ALA A 205 6.14 9.82 -19.99
N VAL A 206 7.02 8.91 -20.44
CA VAL A 206 8.00 9.16 -21.49
C VAL A 206 7.31 9.24 -22.85
N LYS A 207 7.63 10.30 -23.61
CA LYS A 207 7.23 10.53 -25.00
C LYS A 207 8.46 10.46 -25.91
N PRO A 208 8.76 9.28 -26.49
CA PRO A 208 9.87 9.15 -27.42
C PRO A 208 9.56 9.90 -28.72
N ASN A 209 10.58 10.49 -29.31
CA ASN A 209 10.50 11.24 -30.57
C ASN A 209 9.55 12.44 -30.53
N VAL A 210 9.40 13.07 -29.37
CA VAL A 210 8.55 14.25 -29.18
C VAL A 210 9.40 15.37 -28.60
N ASP A 211 9.18 16.56 -29.12
CA ASP A 211 9.69 17.82 -28.59
C ASP A 211 8.53 18.64 -28.04
N LEU A 212 8.53 18.91 -26.73
CA LEU A 212 7.55 19.80 -26.11
C LEU A 212 8.02 21.24 -26.27
N SER A 213 7.27 22.07 -26.98
CA SER A 213 7.65 23.46 -27.23
C SER A 213 7.19 24.39 -26.11
N GLY A 214 8.10 25.23 -25.61
CA GLY A 214 7.82 26.34 -24.68
C GLY A 214 7.71 25.94 -23.21
N ASN A 215 7.40 26.93 -22.37
CA ASN A 215 7.33 26.83 -20.90
C ASN A 215 8.64 26.42 -20.22
N ASP A 216 9.78 26.69 -20.87
CA ASP A 216 11.10 26.32 -20.36
C ASP A 216 11.48 27.09 -19.08
N ILE A 217 12.07 26.37 -18.13
CA ILE A 217 12.58 26.89 -16.87
C ILE A 217 13.98 27.43 -17.12
N GLY A 218 14.13 28.76 -17.00
CA GLY A 218 15.41 29.44 -17.21
C GLY A 218 15.64 29.85 -18.67
N ASP A 219 16.87 30.26 -18.98
CA ASP A 219 17.26 30.70 -20.32
C ASP A 219 17.57 29.48 -21.22
N LEU A 220 17.01 29.45 -22.44
CA LEU A 220 17.25 28.43 -23.47
C LEU A 220 18.74 28.26 -23.83
N VAL A 221 19.54 29.32 -23.65
CA VAL A 221 20.98 29.26 -23.89
C VAL A 221 21.67 28.45 -22.79
N ASN A 222 21.25 28.62 -21.54
CA ASN A 222 21.86 28.06 -20.33
C ASN A 222 21.10 26.84 -19.77
N SER A 223 20.29 26.17 -20.59
CA SER A 223 19.64 24.92 -20.19
C SER A 223 20.69 23.87 -19.80
N PRO A 224 20.46 23.10 -18.72
CA PRO A 224 21.42 22.11 -18.25
C PRO A 224 21.69 21.06 -19.34
N THR A 225 22.89 20.49 -19.32
CA THR A 225 23.26 19.36 -20.17
C THR A 225 23.18 18.06 -19.40
N SER A 226 22.71 17.00 -20.05
CA SER A 226 22.66 15.66 -19.45
C SER A 226 23.07 14.59 -20.45
N SER A 227 23.73 13.55 -19.96
CA SER A 227 24.24 12.43 -20.76
C SER A 227 23.14 11.64 -21.47
N SER A 228 21.94 11.58 -20.88
CA SER A 228 20.79 10.82 -21.35
C SER A 228 19.44 11.53 -21.07
N ALA A 229 18.37 11.00 -21.68
CA ALA A 229 17.00 11.42 -21.38
C ALA A 229 16.55 11.05 -19.95
N SER A 230 17.03 9.93 -19.40
CA SER A 230 16.81 9.53 -18.00
C SER A 230 17.48 10.52 -17.03
N ALA A 231 18.71 10.95 -17.33
CA ALA A 231 19.38 12.00 -16.57
C ALA A 231 18.64 13.34 -16.65
N CYS A 232 18.09 13.69 -17.81
CA CYS A 232 17.23 14.87 -17.95
C CYS A 232 15.93 14.76 -17.14
N CYS A 233 15.34 13.56 -17.08
CA CYS A 233 14.19 13.27 -16.23
C CYS A 233 14.51 13.50 -14.75
N ASN A 234 15.69 13.04 -14.30
CA ASN A 234 16.15 13.25 -12.92
C ASN A 234 16.35 14.74 -12.61
N LEU A 235 16.94 15.50 -13.53
CA LEU A 235 17.06 16.95 -13.39
C LEU A 235 15.69 17.64 -13.27
N CYS A 236 14.69 17.17 -14.01
CA CYS A 236 13.32 17.67 -13.87
C CYS A 236 12.73 17.29 -12.52
N PHE A 237 12.88 16.02 -12.10
CA PHE A 237 12.40 15.54 -10.80
C PHE A 237 12.98 16.32 -9.61
N MET A 238 14.28 16.65 -9.68
CA MET A 238 14.94 17.43 -8.62
C MET A 238 14.60 18.93 -8.66
N ASN A 239 13.92 19.40 -9.71
CA ASN A 239 13.51 20.79 -9.85
C ASN A 239 12.03 20.94 -9.46
N SER A 240 11.76 21.59 -8.33
CA SER A 240 10.41 21.76 -7.78
C SER A 240 9.41 22.49 -8.69
N LYS A 241 9.88 23.19 -9.72
CA LYS A 241 9.02 23.89 -10.70
C LYS A 241 8.77 23.06 -11.95
N CYS A 242 9.44 21.92 -12.13
CA CYS A 242 9.41 21.17 -13.38
C CYS A 242 8.25 20.16 -13.42
N GLN A 243 7.40 20.29 -14.44
CA GLN A 243 6.26 19.40 -14.69
C GLN A 243 6.39 18.59 -15.98
N SER A 244 7.32 18.98 -16.86
CA SER A 244 7.69 18.23 -18.06
C SER A 244 9.12 18.55 -18.46
N TYR A 245 9.73 17.68 -19.27
CA TYR A 245 11.07 17.93 -19.82
C TYR A 245 11.14 17.54 -21.29
N THR A 246 12.16 18.05 -21.99
CA THR A 246 12.57 17.57 -23.31
C THR A 246 14.08 17.47 -23.36
N TRP A 247 14.59 16.27 -23.60
CA TRP A 247 16.02 16.02 -23.82
C TRP A 247 16.30 15.89 -25.30
N GLN A 248 17.42 16.46 -25.74
CA GLN A 248 17.82 16.42 -27.14
C GLN A 248 19.15 15.70 -27.34
N SER A 249 19.12 14.66 -28.18
CA SER A 249 20.24 13.73 -28.35
C SER A 249 21.43 14.31 -29.12
N ILE A 250 21.25 15.39 -29.88
CA ILE A 250 22.31 16.01 -30.70
C ILE A 250 23.25 16.87 -29.85
N ASN A 251 22.68 17.70 -28.98
CA ASN A 251 23.42 18.71 -28.21
C ASN A 251 23.44 18.41 -26.71
N HIS A 252 22.85 17.28 -26.30
CA HIS A 252 22.73 16.84 -24.90
C HIS A 252 22.03 17.85 -23.99
N LYS A 253 21.26 18.80 -24.55
CA LYS A 253 20.51 19.78 -23.76
C LYS A 253 19.26 19.17 -23.16
N CYS A 254 19.02 19.54 -21.90
CA CYS A 254 17.86 19.16 -21.12
C CYS A 254 17.00 20.40 -20.85
N TYR A 255 15.84 20.47 -21.50
CA TYR A 255 14.90 21.58 -21.40
C TYR A 255 13.80 21.25 -20.39
N LEU A 256 13.99 21.69 -19.15
CA LEU A 256 13.04 21.57 -18.03
C LEU A 256 11.89 22.57 -18.20
N LYS A 257 10.65 22.21 -17.85
CA LYS A 257 9.47 23.05 -18.16
C LYS A 257 8.46 23.13 -17.01
N THR A 258 7.81 24.29 -16.86
CA THR A 258 6.86 24.59 -15.77
C THR A 258 5.46 24.02 -15.94
N TYR A 259 5.11 23.54 -17.14
CA TYR A 259 3.75 23.10 -17.46
C TYR A 259 3.74 21.85 -18.36
N ASN A 260 2.73 20.99 -18.18
CA ASN A 260 2.44 19.87 -19.06
C ASN A 260 1.46 20.31 -20.17
N SER A 261 1.98 20.71 -21.33
CA SER A 261 1.14 21.09 -22.48
C SER A 261 0.43 19.91 -23.14
N GLY A 262 0.85 18.67 -22.87
CA GLY A 262 0.41 17.43 -23.54
C GLY A 262 0.72 17.37 -25.05
N SER A 263 0.98 18.51 -25.67
CA SER A 263 1.12 18.77 -27.10
C SER A 263 2.59 19.04 -27.43
N GLY A 264 3.14 18.24 -28.33
CA GLY A 264 4.52 18.36 -28.80
C GLY A 264 4.63 18.04 -30.29
N ILE A 265 5.76 18.41 -30.87
CA ILE A 265 6.07 18.20 -32.29
C ILE A 265 6.88 16.90 -32.41
N ALA A 266 6.60 16.09 -33.43
CA ALA A 266 7.40 14.91 -33.71
C ALA A 266 8.84 15.31 -34.06
N SER A 267 9.81 14.77 -33.32
CA SER A 267 11.24 15.02 -33.52
C SER A 267 12.02 13.76 -33.18
N SER A 268 12.66 13.14 -34.16
CA SER A 268 13.45 11.91 -33.98
C SER A 268 14.70 12.07 -33.12
N THR A 269 14.97 13.29 -32.63
CA THR A 269 16.15 13.64 -31.84
C THR A 269 15.77 14.12 -30.44
N ALA A 270 14.47 14.17 -30.15
CA ALA A 270 13.95 14.61 -28.87
C ALA A 270 13.25 13.47 -28.13
N GLN A 271 13.46 13.42 -26.83
CA GLN A 271 12.70 12.57 -25.92
C GLN A 271 12.17 13.44 -24.79
N SER A 272 10.85 13.48 -24.67
CA SER A 272 10.18 14.25 -23.63
C SER A 272 9.63 13.35 -22.53
N GLY A 273 9.28 13.95 -21.41
CA GLY A 273 8.46 13.31 -20.38
C GLY A 273 7.47 14.31 -19.81
N ILE A 274 6.28 13.83 -19.48
CA ILE A 274 5.23 14.63 -18.83
C ILE A 274 4.81 14.00 -17.51
N LEU A 275 4.63 14.79 -16.46
CA LEU A 275 3.97 14.31 -15.25
C LEU A 275 2.50 13.99 -15.59
N PRO A 276 2.01 12.76 -15.36
CA PRO A 276 0.62 12.40 -15.65
C PRO A 276 -0.33 13.15 -14.72
N LEU A 277 -1.44 13.65 -15.29
CA LEU A 277 -2.57 14.16 -14.49
C LEU A 277 -3.21 13.00 -13.72
N ALA A 278 -3.74 13.26 -12.52
CA ALA A 278 -4.37 12.24 -11.69
C ALA A 278 -5.44 11.42 -12.47
N GLY A 279 -5.23 10.11 -12.60
CA GLY A 279 -6.22 9.14 -13.12
C GLY A 279 -6.03 8.53 -14.53
N ALA A 280 -4.82 8.24 -15.02
CA ALA A 280 -4.61 7.64 -16.36
C ALA A 280 -3.79 6.32 -16.36
N ALA A 281 -4.43 5.16 -16.62
CA ALA A 281 -3.88 3.79 -16.54
C ALA A 281 -2.43 3.54 -17.05
N TYR A 282 -1.67 2.70 -16.33
CA TYR A 282 -0.24 2.39 -16.54
C TYR A 282 0.00 0.93 -17.00
N PHE A 283 1.01 0.69 -17.86
CA PHE A 283 1.41 -0.66 -18.31
C PHE A 283 2.90 -0.89 -18.07
N ALA A 284 3.26 -1.96 -17.36
CA ALA A 284 4.63 -2.44 -17.24
C ALA A 284 5.00 -3.30 -18.46
N VAL A 285 6.17 -3.06 -19.06
CA VAL A 285 6.58 -3.67 -20.34
C VAL A 285 7.80 -4.60 -20.19
N GLN A 286 7.78 -5.70 -20.95
CA GLN A 286 8.85 -6.69 -20.99
C GLN A 286 9.24 -6.98 -22.44
N ASN A 287 10.55 -6.95 -22.72
CA ASN A 287 11.10 -7.37 -24.00
C ASN A 287 11.21 -8.89 -24.11
N ASP A 288 11.01 -9.38 -25.32
CA ASP A 288 11.31 -10.72 -25.79
C ASP A 288 10.50 -11.84 -25.12
N TRP A 289 9.43 -11.45 -24.43
CA TRP A 289 8.47 -12.34 -23.79
C TRP A 289 7.12 -12.30 -24.49
N ASN A 290 6.62 -13.47 -24.89
CA ASN A 290 5.32 -13.62 -25.53
C ASN A 290 4.32 -14.24 -24.55
N PHE A 291 3.28 -13.49 -24.18
CA PHE A 291 2.09 -14.08 -23.56
C PHE A 291 1.38 -14.95 -24.60
N ALA A 292 1.09 -16.20 -24.28
CA ALA A 292 0.54 -17.16 -25.25
C ALA A 292 -0.98 -17.33 -25.07
N GLY A 293 -1.73 -17.16 -26.17
CA GLY A 293 -3.19 -17.33 -26.20
C GLY A 293 -3.97 -16.15 -25.62
N ASN A 294 -5.28 -16.36 -25.41
CA ASN A 294 -6.22 -15.38 -24.87
C ASN A 294 -6.33 -14.07 -25.68
N ASP A 295 -6.08 -14.13 -26.99
CA ASP A 295 -6.18 -12.98 -27.88
C ASP A 295 -7.64 -12.51 -28.02
N LEU A 296 -7.88 -11.25 -27.68
CA LEU A 296 -9.17 -10.56 -27.83
C LEU A 296 -9.32 -9.97 -29.22
N ASN A 297 -8.29 -9.26 -29.67
CA ASN A 297 -8.23 -8.69 -31.01
C ASN A 297 -6.77 -8.45 -31.43
N SER A 298 -6.58 -8.18 -32.71
CA SER A 298 -5.28 -7.82 -33.26
C SER A 298 -5.38 -6.64 -34.22
N SER A 299 -4.36 -5.78 -34.24
CA SER A 299 -4.28 -4.64 -35.15
C SER A 299 -2.83 -4.22 -35.36
N VAL A 300 -2.54 -3.47 -36.43
CA VAL A 300 -1.22 -2.85 -36.60
C VAL A 300 -1.16 -1.58 -35.74
N ALA A 301 -0.14 -1.49 -34.89
CA ALA A 301 0.18 -0.35 -34.06
C ALA A 301 1.52 0.25 -34.51
N SER A 302 1.67 1.56 -34.39
CA SER A 302 2.91 2.25 -34.79
C SER A 302 4.04 2.12 -33.75
N SER A 303 3.71 1.68 -32.54
CA SER A 303 4.64 1.47 -31.43
C SER A 303 4.00 0.60 -30.33
N TYR A 304 4.80 0.09 -29.39
CA TYR A 304 4.28 -0.68 -28.26
C TYR A 304 3.40 0.16 -27.34
N ALA A 305 3.64 1.47 -27.26
CA ALA A 305 2.82 2.41 -26.50
C ALA A 305 1.43 2.62 -27.14
N ASP A 306 1.35 2.67 -28.47
CA ASP A 306 0.06 2.65 -29.20
C ASP A 306 -0.67 1.31 -28.96
N CYS A 307 0.05 0.20 -28.91
CA CYS A 307 -0.51 -1.10 -28.54
C CYS A 307 -1.04 -1.15 -27.09
N ALA A 308 -0.29 -0.59 -26.14
CA ALA A 308 -0.68 -0.47 -24.73
C ALA A 308 -1.94 0.39 -24.55
N MET A 309 -2.01 1.54 -25.21
CA MET A 309 -3.18 2.43 -25.20
C MET A 309 -4.44 1.75 -25.73
N ARG A 310 -4.30 0.90 -26.76
CA ARG A 310 -5.41 0.11 -27.29
C ARG A 310 -5.86 -0.97 -26.31
N CYS A 311 -4.94 -1.54 -25.53
CA CYS A 311 -5.28 -2.44 -24.42
C CYS A 311 -6.02 -1.68 -23.32
N ALA A 312 -5.49 -0.55 -22.84
CA ALA A 312 -6.08 0.30 -21.80
C ALA A 312 -7.52 0.73 -22.12
N LYS A 313 -7.81 1.01 -23.39
CA LYS A 313 -9.15 1.41 -23.84
C LYS A 313 -10.13 0.26 -23.91
N ASN A 314 -9.65 -0.98 -23.89
CA ASN A 314 -10.45 -2.18 -24.00
C ASN A 314 -10.57 -2.82 -22.60
N SER A 315 -11.72 -2.63 -21.95
CA SER A 315 -11.98 -3.12 -20.59
C SER A 315 -11.90 -4.64 -20.41
N ALA A 316 -11.75 -5.42 -21.48
CA ALA A 316 -11.51 -6.86 -21.44
C ALA A 316 -10.02 -7.22 -21.55
N CYS A 317 -9.14 -6.27 -21.88
CA CYS A 317 -7.72 -6.45 -22.14
C CYS A 317 -6.89 -6.19 -20.89
N ASN A 318 -6.22 -7.22 -20.39
CA ASN A 318 -5.34 -7.12 -19.21
C ASN A 318 -3.85 -7.13 -19.61
N VAL A 319 -3.54 -7.58 -20.83
CA VAL A 319 -2.18 -7.73 -21.35
C VAL A 319 -2.13 -7.51 -22.86
N PHE A 320 -0.99 -7.05 -23.39
CA PHE A 320 -0.75 -6.95 -24.82
C PHE A 320 0.59 -7.58 -25.22
N THR A 321 0.70 -7.92 -26.51
CA THR A 321 1.95 -8.37 -27.14
C THR A 321 2.10 -7.74 -28.51
N MET A 322 3.22 -7.08 -28.80
CA MET A 322 3.51 -6.47 -30.09
C MET A 322 4.77 -7.06 -30.73
N PHE A 323 4.67 -7.39 -32.02
CA PHE A 323 5.83 -7.74 -32.84
C PHE A 323 6.55 -6.49 -33.31
N LYS A 324 7.85 -6.37 -33.01
CA LYS A 324 8.68 -5.20 -33.32
C LYS A 324 8.89 -5.05 -34.84
N SER A 325 9.04 -6.17 -35.56
CA SER A 325 9.29 -6.19 -37.01
C SER A 325 8.17 -5.64 -37.89
N ASN A 326 6.91 -5.82 -37.48
CA ASN A 326 5.75 -5.48 -38.32
C ASN A 326 4.66 -4.68 -37.60
N GLY A 327 4.86 -4.34 -36.32
CA GLY A 327 3.92 -3.57 -35.52
C GLY A 327 2.62 -4.30 -35.17
N LEU A 328 2.52 -5.61 -35.39
CA LEU A 328 1.32 -6.39 -35.07
C LEU A 328 1.12 -6.41 -33.55
N CYS A 329 0.09 -5.70 -33.10
CA CYS A 329 -0.37 -5.61 -31.72
C CYS A 329 -1.49 -6.61 -31.46
N LEU A 330 -1.31 -7.47 -30.46
CA LEU A 330 -2.24 -8.47 -29.99
C LEU A 330 -2.73 -8.08 -28.59
N LEU A 331 -4.01 -7.76 -28.46
CA LEU A 331 -4.65 -7.49 -27.17
C LEU A 331 -5.14 -8.80 -26.56
N LYS A 332 -4.96 -8.99 -25.25
CA LYS A 332 -5.24 -10.27 -24.58
C LYS A 332 -5.95 -10.08 -23.26
N SER A 333 -6.82 -11.03 -22.91
CA SER A 333 -7.57 -11.01 -21.65
C SER A 333 -6.79 -11.55 -20.45
N SER A 334 -5.69 -12.28 -20.65
CA SER A 334 -4.80 -12.74 -19.56
C SER A 334 -3.47 -13.27 -20.12
N THR A 335 -2.48 -13.48 -19.24
CA THR A 335 -1.11 -13.93 -19.57
C THR A 335 -1.02 -15.34 -20.17
N GLY A 336 -2.05 -16.19 -20.01
CA GLY A 336 -2.14 -17.55 -20.55
C GLY A 336 -1.24 -18.59 -19.86
N ARG A 337 -1.45 -19.89 -20.15
CA ARG A 337 -0.61 -21.00 -19.65
C ARG A 337 0.56 -21.24 -20.60
N GLY A 338 1.76 -20.81 -20.24
CA GLY A 338 3.02 -21.08 -20.95
C GLY A 338 3.46 -19.97 -21.90
N GLY A 339 4.25 -19.01 -21.39
CA GLY A 339 4.94 -18.02 -22.20
C GLY A 339 6.21 -18.59 -22.84
N ALA A 340 6.65 -18.00 -23.95
CA ALA A 340 7.88 -18.40 -24.65
C ALA A 340 8.73 -17.18 -25.03
N TYR A 341 10.05 -17.33 -24.95
CA TYR A 341 10.99 -16.31 -25.40
C TYR A 341 10.98 -16.17 -26.92
N LYS A 342 10.83 -14.93 -27.41
CA LYS A 342 10.90 -14.56 -28.83
C LYS A 342 11.48 -13.15 -28.96
N SER A 343 12.68 -13.03 -29.54
CA SER A 343 13.48 -11.80 -29.62
C SER A 343 12.89 -10.61 -30.41
N ASP A 344 11.80 -10.84 -31.14
CA ASP A 344 11.14 -9.82 -31.99
C ASP A 344 9.85 -9.27 -31.35
N ILE A 345 9.71 -9.38 -30.03
CA ILE A 345 8.43 -9.14 -29.36
C ILE A 345 8.61 -8.23 -28.15
N ILE A 346 7.63 -7.38 -27.88
CA ILE A 346 7.50 -6.59 -26.66
C ILE A 346 6.07 -6.76 -26.12
N SER A 347 5.94 -7.14 -24.86
CA SER A 347 4.65 -7.34 -24.21
C SER A 347 4.48 -6.41 -23.02
N GLY A 348 3.24 -6.15 -22.62
CA GLY A 348 2.97 -5.40 -21.39
C GLY A 348 1.73 -5.88 -20.68
N TYR A 349 1.67 -5.63 -19.37
CA TYR A 349 0.55 -5.96 -18.49
C TYR A 349 0.04 -4.70 -17.79
N GLU A 350 -1.28 -4.61 -17.63
CA GLU A 350 -1.92 -3.48 -16.96
C GLU A 350 -1.57 -3.49 -15.46
N GLY A 351 -1.04 -2.38 -14.97
CA GLY A 351 -0.81 -2.13 -13.55
C GLY A 351 -1.86 -1.17 -13.02
N ASP A 352 -2.52 -1.54 -11.93
CA ASP A 352 -3.57 -0.72 -11.31
C ASP A 352 -2.95 0.45 -10.50
N TYR A 353 -3.66 1.58 -10.43
CA TYR A 353 -3.18 2.89 -9.93
C TYR A 353 -2.91 2.97 -8.41
N THR A 354 -2.78 1.82 -7.74
CA THR A 354 -2.67 1.69 -6.28
C THR A 354 -1.30 1.19 -5.81
N GLY A 355 -0.29 1.10 -6.67
CA GLY A 355 1.03 0.56 -6.28
C GLY A 355 0.99 -0.93 -5.90
N LYS A 356 -0.02 -1.67 -6.38
CA LYS A 356 -0.15 -3.11 -6.14
C LYS A 356 0.60 -3.86 -7.24
N PHE A 357 1.84 -4.27 -6.97
CA PHE A 357 2.55 -5.21 -7.84
C PHE A 357 1.74 -6.51 -7.97
N ILE A 358 1.37 -6.83 -9.21
CA ILE A 358 1.24 -8.23 -9.64
C ILE A 358 2.68 -8.78 -9.62
N ARG A 359 3.10 -9.46 -8.55
CA ARG A 359 4.30 -10.32 -8.65
C ARG A 359 3.93 -11.65 -9.27
N GLN A 360 4.60 -11.95 -10.37
CA GLN A 360 4.73 -13.28 -10.93
C GLN A 360 5.26 -14.25 -9.87
N SER A 361 4.70 -15.45 -9.90
CA SER A 361 5.20 -16.69 -9.33
C SER A 361 6.73 -16.89 -9.47
N GLY A 362 7.41 -17.20 -8.37
CA GLY A 362 8.64 -18.00 -8.38
C GLY A 362 9.98 -17.28 -8.22
N ALA A 363 10.23 -16.63 -7.08
CA ALA A 363 11.55 -16.49 -6.46
C ALA A 363 11.41 -16.10 -4.97
N ASP A 364 11.72 -17.04 -4.07
CA ASP A 364 11.89 -16.84 -2.61
C ASP A 364 13.21 -16.11 -2.36
N LEU A 365 13.16 -15.04 -1.57
CA LEU A 365 14.31 -14.28 -1.13
C LEU A 365 14.24 -14.09 0.39
N ARG A 366 14.83 -15.02 1.16
CA ARG A 366 14.82 -15.06 2.63
C ARG A 366 15.64 -13.92 3.25
N GLY A 367 15.08 -13.25 4.28
CA GLY A 367 15.87 -12.66 5.38
C GLY A 367 15.78 -11.16 5.69
N ASN A 368 14.66 -10.44 5.46
CA ASN A 368 14.47 -9.08 6.00
C ASN A 368 13.15 -8.98 6.80
N ASP A 369 13.23 -9.26 8.11
CA ASP A 369 12.21 -8.93 9.09
C ASP A 369 12.68 -7.71 9.91
N LEU A 370 12.24 -6.50 9.56
CA LEU A 370 12.23 -5.35 10.48
C LEU A 370 11.07 -4.39 10.13
N GLY A 371 10.11 -4.30 11.05
CA GLY A 371 9.15 -3.20 11.13
C GLY A 371 7.87 -3.36 10.32
N ASP A 372 6.90 -4.10 10.88
CA ASP A 372 5.48 -4.04 10.51
C ASP A 372 5.00 -2.58 10.46
N THR A 373 4.75 -2.04 9.27
CA THR A 373 3.81 -0.93 9.07
C THR A 373 3.45 -0.83 7.60
N LEU A 374 2.14 -0.84 7.33
CA LEU A 374 1.44 -0.87 6.02
C LEU A 374 1.10 -2.27 5.48
N SER A 375 0.10 -2.90 6.12
CA SER A 375 -0.68 -3.99 5.51
C SER A 375 -1.61 -3.47 4.40
N PRO A 376 -1.55 -3.99 3.16
CA PRO A 376 -2.72 -4.12 2.29
C PRO A 376 -3.49 -5.42 2.66
N PRO A 377 -4.71 -5.68 2.13
CA PRO A 377 -5.79 -6.27 2.92
C PRO A 377 -5.54 -7.73 3.34
N VAL A 378 -5.43 -7.92 4.67
CA VAL A 378 -5.94 -9.06 5.45
C VAL A 378 -5.58 -10.47 4.98
N SER A 379 -4.29 -10.76 4.86
CA SER A 379 -3.77 -12.13 4.87
C SER A 379 -2.94 -12.38 6.15
N ARG A 380 -3.44 -13.20 7.09
CA ARG A 380 -2.68 -13.61 8.29
C ARG A 380 -2.11 -15.01 8.09
N LEU A 381 -0.79 -15.14 8.22
CA LEU A 381 -0.12 -16.44 8.29
C LEU A 381 -0.45 -17.13 9.60
N ILE A 382 -0.88 -18.39 9.52
CA ILE A 382 -1.04 -19.29 10.64
C ILE A 382 -0.04 -20.43 10.46
N ARG A 383 0.92 -20.52 11.38
CA ARG A 383 1.85 -21.63 11.49
C ARG A 383 1.29 -22.69 12.43
N THR A 384 1.32 -23.95 12.02
CA THR A 384 0.98 -25.05 12.92
C THR A 384 2.19 -25.43 13.78
N ASN A 385 1.95 -25.96 14.98
CA ASN A 385 3.02 -26.32 15.93
C ASN A 385 3.65 -27.69 15.60
N GLY A 386 4.04 -27.92 14.34
CA GLY A 386 4.68 -29.17 13.89
C GLY A 386 6.18 -29.28 14.18
N HIS A 387 6.75 -28.36 14.98
CA HIS A 387 8.18 -28.11 15.24
C HIS A 387 9.16 -29.25 14.89
N ASN A 388 9.58 -29.28 13.62
CA ASN A 388 10.72 -30.04 13.13
C ASN A 388 11.66 -29.08 12.40
N GLU A 389 12.95 -29.04 12.76
CA GLU A 389 13.94 -28.14 12.16
C GLU A 389 14.28 -28.52 10.71
N HIS A 390 13.94 -29.74 10.29
CA HIS A 390 14.34 -30.33 9.01
C HIS A 390 13.27 -30.12 7.91
N GLY A 391 13.73 -29.87 6.67
CA GLY A 391 12.88 -29.62 5.49
C GLY A 391 12.83 -28.16 5.04
N LYS A 392 12.31 -27.91 3.84
CA LYS A 392 12.07 -26.55 3.30
C LYS A 392 10.59 -26.36 3.01
N TYR A 393 10.04 -25.19 3.33
CA TYR A 393 8.69 -24.83 2.88
C TYR A 393 8.68 -24.66 1.37
N HIS A 394 7.59 -25.12 0.76
CA HIS A 394 7.30 -24.88 -0.64
C HIS A 394 6.52 -23.56 -0.82
N ASN A 395 6.35 -23.12 -2.07
CA ASN A 395 5.55 -21.92 -2.35
C ASN A 395 4.09 -22.16 -1.91
N PHE A 396 3.45 -21.10 -1.41
CA PHE A 396 2.01 -21.13 -1.16
C PHE A 396 1.24 -21.31 -2.46
N GLU A 397 0.24 -22.18 -2.43
CA GLU A 397 -0.83 -22.18 -3.41
C GLU A 397 -2.04 -21.44 -2.84
N TYR A 398 -2.65 -20.57 -3.64
CA TYR A 398 -3.77 -19.71 -3.23
C TYR A 398 -5.05 -20.09 -3.97
N CYS A 399 -6.16 -20.11 -3.25
CA CYS A 399 -7.48 -20.15 -3.84
C CYS A 399 -7.64 -18.97 -4.82
N PRO A 400 -8.41 -19.12 -5.91
CA PRO A 400 -8.70 -18.02 -6.82
C PRO A 400 -9.25 -16.79 -6.07
N PRO A 401 -8.97 -15.56 -6.53
CA PRO A 401 -9.45 -14.35 -5.87
C PRO A 401 -10.96 -14.38 -5.56
N GLY A 402 -11.35 -13.96 -4.37
CA GLY A 402 -12.74 -14.02 -3.89
C GLY A 402 -13.23 -15.44 -3.57
N SER A 403 -12.31 -16.38 -3.33
CA SER A 403 -12.61 -17.76 -2.94
C SER A 403 -11.83 -18.20 -1.71
N TRP A 404 -12.42 -19.12 -0.94
CA TRP A 404 -11.83 -19.66 0.28
C TRP A 404 -12.02 -21.17 0.34
N ALA A 405 -11.14 -21.82 1.10
CA ALA A 405 -11.19 -23.25 1.32
C ALA A 405 -12.48 -23.59 2.09
N TYR A 406 -13.23 -24.55 1.58
CA TYR A 406 -14.45 -25.07 2.22
C TYR A 406 -14.42 -26.58 2.41
N GLY A 407 -13.34 -27.23 1.99
CA GLY A 407 -13.13 -28.66 2.15
C GLY A 407 -11.70 -29.04 1.81
N PHE A 408 -11.33 -30.28 2.12
CA PHE A 408 -10.01 -30.80 1.81
C PHE A 408 -10.01 -32.32 1.57
N GLN A 409 -8.88 -32.82 1.10
CA GLN A 409 -8.51 -34.23 1.02
C GLN A 409 -7.04 -34.34 1.41
N GLN A 410 -6.64 -35.47 1.98
CA GLN A 410 -5.27 -35.71 2.41
C GLN A 410 -4.70 -36.96 1.75
N ARG A 411 -3.40 -36.96 1.43
CA ARG A 411 -2.70 -38.08 0.81
C ARG A 411 -1.84 -38.77 1.85
N VAL A 412 -2.17 -40.01 2.17
CA VAL A 412 -1.55 -40.74 3.29
C VAL A 412 -1.14 -42.13 2.84
N GLU A 413 0.03 -42.56 3.31
CA GLU A 413 0.51 -43.92 3.11
C GLU A 413 -0.14 -44.89 4.11
N LYS A 414 -0.52 -46.09 3.64
CA LYS A 414 -1.16 -47.09 4.50
C LYS A 414 -0.07 -47.90 5.20
N ASP A 415 -0.26 -48.16 6.49
CA ASP A 415 0.56 -49.06 7.31
C ASP A 415 0.85 -50.39 6.59
N GLN A 416 2.13 -50.65 6.30
CA GLN A 416 2.64 -51.86 5.62
C GLN A 416 3.17 -52.93 6.60
N GLY A 417 3.22 -52.66 7.91
CA GLY A 417 3.65 -53.61 8.94
C GLY A 417 5.17 -53.72 9.18
N ASN A 418 5.51 -54.62 10.12
CA ASN A 418 6.67 -54.65 11.04
C ASN A 418 8.14 -54.52 10.54
N ASN A 419 8.48 -54.11 9.32
CA ASN A 419 9.90 -53.84 8.97
C ASN A 419 10.13 -52.65 8.03
N ASP A 420 9.09 -51.92 7.61
CA ASP A 420 9.21 -50.71 6.80
C ASP A 420 8.24 -49.66 7.39
N ASP A 421 8.77 -48.53 7.86
CA ASP A 421 8.14 -47.66 8.87
C ASP A 421 7.25 -46.56 8.25
N ASP A 422 6.21 -46.88 7.47
CA ASP A 422 5.60 -45.85 6.60
C ASP A 422 4.11 -45.55 6.88
N THR A 423 3.82 -44.56 7.73
CA THR A 423 2.51 -43.87 7.74
C THR A 423 2.72 -42.36 7.88
N ALA A 424 2.93 -41.67 6.76
CA ALA A 424 3.11 -40.21 6.74
C ALA A 424 2.09 -39.49 5.85
N LEU A 425 1.65 -38.31 6.29
CA LEU A 425 0.90 -37.37 5.47
C LEU A 425 1.83 -36.80 4.41
N ASN A 426 1.53 -37.05 3.14
CA ASN A 426 2.37 -36.67 2.01
C ASN A 426 1.87 -35.41 1.30
N ALA A 427 0.57 -35.11 1.35
CA ALA A 427 -0.01 -33.91 0.77
C ALA A 427 -1.39 -33.56 1.35
N ILE A 428 -1.74 -32.27 1.34
CA ILE A 428 -3.09 -31.77 1.63
C ILE A 428 -3.59 -31.02 0.38
N ARG A 429 -4.78 -31.36 -0.10
CA ARG A 429 -5.49 -30.62 -1.16
C ARG A 429 -6.69 -29.90 -0.56
N LEU A 430 -6.76 -28.59 -0.73
CA LEU A 430 -7.91 -27.77 -0.35
C LEU A 430 -8.81 -27.54 -1.57
N TYR A 431 -10.12 -27.58 -1.35
CA TYR A 431 -11.15 -27.23 -2.33
C TYR A 431 -11.66 -25.82 -2.04
N CYS A 432 -11.65 -24.97 -3.06
CA CYS A 432 -11.99 -23.56 -2.97
C CYS A 432 -13.35 -23.29 -3.61
N ARG A 433 -14.10 -22.39 -2.97
CA ARG A 433 -15.34 -21.84 -3.54
C ARG A 433 -15.48 -20.36 -3.22
N SER A 434 -16.24 -19.66 -4.04
CA SER A 434 -16.61 -18.27 -3.79
C SER A 434 -17.71 -18.15 -2.74
N LYS A 435 -17.95 -16.92 -2.26
CA LYS A 435 -18.95 -16.60 -1.23
C LYS A 435 -20.37 -17.02 -1.60
N ASP A 436 -20.70 -17.08 -2.88
CA ASP A 436 -21.99 -17.55 -3.41
C ASP A 436 -22.11 -19.09 -3.45
N GLY A 437 -21.11 -19.82 -2.94
CA GLY A 437 -21.09 -21.28 -2.88
C GLY A 437 -20.57 -21.96 -4.15
N LYS A 438 -20.13 -21.21 -5.17
CA LYS A 438 -19.67 -21.77 -6.44
C LYS A 438 -18.23 -22.29 -6.34
N TYR A 439 -18.01 -23.54 -6.74
CA TYR A 439 -16.66 -24.13 -6.83
C TYR A 439 -15.77 -23.33 -7.79
N THR A 440 -14.59 -22.93 -7.33
CA THR A 440 -13.64 -22.11 -8.12
C THR A 440 -12.33 -22.83 -8.43
N GLY A 441 -12.02 -23.92 -7.72
CA GLY A 441 -10.84 -24.73 -7.99
C GLY A 441 -10.38 -25.51 -6.78
N SER A 442 -9.22 -26.16 -6.90
CA SER A 442 -8.50 -26.75 -5.77
C SER A 442 -7.05 -26.31 -5.82
N ILE A 443 -6.45 -26.25 -4.64
CA ILE A 443 -5.04 -25.96 -4.40
C ILE A 443 -4.45 -27.10 -3.58
N SER A 444 -3.18 -27.38 -3.76
CA SER A 444 -2.48 -28.44 -3.05
C SER A 444 -1.22 -27.91 -2.41
N SER A 445 -0.88 -28.47 -1.25
CA SER A 445 0.49 -28.41 -0.74
C SER A 445 1.44 -29.16 -1.72
N TYR A 446 2.74 -29.17 -1.44
CA TYR A 446 3.65 -30.04 -2.19
C TYR A 446 3.09 -31.48 -2.24
N ASP A 447 3.00 -32.04 -3.45
CA ASP A 447 2.44 -33.38 -3.68
C ASP A 447 3.59 -34.38 -3.55
N GLY A 448 3.71 -35.00 -2.37
CA GLY A 448 4.69 -36.06 -2.13
C GLY A 448 4.51 -37.24 -3.08
N ASP A 449 5.55 -38.03 -3.31
CA ASP A 449 5.52 -39.09 -4.32
C ASP A 449 4.65 -40.30 -3.89
N TRP A 450 4.39 -40.43 -2.58
CA TRP A 450 3.85 -41.65 -1.96
C TRP A 450 2.45 -41.46 -1.32
N GLY A 451 1.77 -42.58 -1.04
CA GLY A 451 0.44 -42.62 -0.43
C GLY A 451 -0.77 -42.48 -1.38
N ASP A 452 -1.96 -42.83 -0.86
CA ASP A 452 -3.26 -42.73 -1.51
C ASP A 452 -4.05 -41.51 -0.99
N TRP A 453 -4.85 -40.88 -1.85
CA TRP A 453 -5.76 -39.81 -1.42
C TRP A 453 -6.97 -40.36 -0.64
N SER A 454 -7.28 -39.73 0.50
CA SER A 454 -8.44 -40.00 1.37
C SER A 454 -9.77 -39.72 0.67
N ASN A 455 -10.92 -39.85 1.34
CA ASN A 455 -12.15 -39.26 0.81
C ASN A 455 -12.13 -37.71 0.94
N ASN A 456 -12.86 -37.03 0.07
CA ASN A 456 -13.07 -35.59 0.18
C ASN A 456 -14.01 -35.27 1.34
N VAL A 457 -13.67 -34.26 2.13
CA VAL A 457 -14.52 -33.75 3.21
C VAL A 457 -14.80 -32.27 2.98
N TYR A 458 -16.05 -31.86 3.18
CA TYR A 458 -16.52 -30.48 2.97
C TYR A 458 -17.29 -29.94 4.17
N CYS A 459 -17.23 -28.63 4.38
CA CYS A 459 -18.16 -27.91 5.24
C CYS A 459 -19.61 -28.12 4.77
N SER A 460 -20.55 -28.22 5.70
CA SER A 460 -21.91 -28.71 5.42
C SER A 460 -22.81 -27.62 4.85
N GLY A 461 -22.63 -26.37 5.29
CA GLY A 461 -23.43 -25.22 4.83
C GLY A 461 -22.84 -24.54 3.60
N ASP A 462 -23.67 -23.98 2.72
CA ASP A 462 -23.23 -23.27 1.50
C ASP A 462 -22.43 -21.97 1.78
N GLN A 463 -22.53 -21.45 3.00
CA GLN A 463 -21.85 -20.25 3.50
C GLN A 463 -20.77 -20.57 4.55
N GLU A 464 -20.34 -21.82 4.64
CA GLU A 464 -19.32 -22.25 5.60
C GLU A 464 -17.93 -22.35 4.97
N PHE A 465 -16.89 -21.84 5.64
CA PHE A 465 -15.50 -21.95 5.17
C PHE A 465 -14.60 -22.50 6.25
N MET A 466 -13.50 -23.13 5.84
CA MET A 466 -12.48 -23.64 6.75
C MET A 466 -11.78 -22.47 7.44
N VAL A 467 -11.67 -22.54 8.78
CA VAL A 467 -11.08 -21.47 9.59
C VAL A 467 -10.06 -21.96 10.61
N SER A 468 -9.71 -23.24 10.63
CA SER A 468 -8.67 -23.71 11.56
C SER A 468 -7.79 -24.78 10.95
N ALA A 469 -6.60 -24.91 11.51
CA ALA A 469 -5.66 -25.96 11.17
C ALA A 469 -5.22 -26.67 12.44
N HIS A 470 -5.29 -27.99 12.41
CA HIS A 470 -4.96 -28.86 13.53
C HIS A 470 -4.20 -30.06 12.94
N LEU A 471 -2.94 -30.24 13.32
CA LEU A 471 -2.08 -31.34 12.84
C LEU A 471 -1.89 -32.40 13.93
N LYS A 472 -1.76 -33.64 13.49
CA LYS A 472 -1.37 -34.79 14.32
C LYS A 472 0.09 -35.14 14.04
N THR A 473 0.95 -35.11 15.06
CA THR A 473 2.40 -35.36 14.92
C THR A 473 2.94 -36.26 16.04
N GLU A 474 4.07 -36.92 15.81
CA GLU A 474 4.78 -37.73 16.82
C GLU A 474 5.91 -36.94 17.50
N ASP A 475 6.26 -37.32 18.74
CA ASP A 475 7.32 -36.67 19.53
C ASP A 475 8.68 -37.36 19.34
N TYR A 476 9.75 -36.56 19.39
CA TYR A 476 11.13 -36.90 19.05
C TYR A 476 11.67 -38.17 19.76
N SER A 477 12.07 -39.18 18.98
CA SER A 477 12.95 -40.28 19.43
C SER A 477 14.16 -40.40 18.49
N PHE A 478 15.35 -40.58 19.06
CA PHE A 478 16.68 -40.42 18.42
C PHE A 478 17.01 -41.33 17.22
N ALA A 479 16.04 -42.03 16.64
CA ALA A 479 16.24 -42.96 15.53
C ALA A 479 15.21 -42.85 14.39
N ASP A 480 14.16 -42.04 14.52
CA ASP A 480 13.12 -41.91 13.49
C ASP A 480 12.66 -40.45 13.33
N CYS A 481 12.46 -40.00 12.10
CA CYS A 481 12.18 -38.61 11.76
C CYS A 481 10.68 -38.33 11.89
N THR A 482 10.30 -37.54 12.90
CA THR A 482 8.92 -37.17 13.24
C THR A 482 8.18 -36.50 12.08
N GLY A 483 7.20 -37.19 11.49
CA GLY A 483 6.33 -36.67 10.41
C GLY A 483 4.97 -36.16 10.90
N VAL A 484 4.27 -35.42 10.04
CA VAL A 484 2.84 -35.14 10.20
C VAL A 484 2.06 -36.37 9.74
N ASN A 485 1.11 -36.84 10.56
CA ASN A 485 0.34 -38.05 10.29
C ASN A 485 -1.10 -37.74 9.84
N SER A 486 -1.66 -36.59 10.23
CA SER A 486 -3.06 -36.21 9.89
C SER A 486 -3.31 -34.71 9.98
N PHE A 487 -4.36 -34.26 9.30
CA PHE A 487 -4.88 -32.89 9.34
C PHE A 487 -6.41 -32.86 9.53
N LYS A 488 -6.89 -31.92 10.35
CA LYS A 488 -8.31 -31.58 10.46
C LYS A 488 -8.52 -30.07 10.62
N SER A 489 -9.73 -29.61 10.32
CA SER A 489 -10.13 -28.19 10.35
C SER A 489 -11.53 -28.04 10.96
N ARG A 490 -11.87 -26.85 11.44
CA ARG A 490 -13.26 -26.44 11.72
C ARG A 490 -13.80 -25.56 10.61
N CYS A 491 -15.13 -25.54 10.49
CA CYS A 491 -15.85 -24.67 9.56
C CYS A 491 -16.47 -23.50 10.31
N ARG A 492 -16.57 -22.34 9.66
CA ARG A 492 -17.30 -21.17 10.17
C ARG A 492 -18.35 -20.74 9.18
N ASP A 493 -19.58 -20.60 9.64
CA ASP A 493 -20.65 -19.96 8.87
C ASP A 493 -20.42 -18.44 8.87
N VAL A 494 -20.26 -17.85 7.68
CA VAL A 494 -19.95 -16.42 7.54
C VAL A 494 -21.15 -15.51 7.76
N THR A 495 -22.37 -16.05 7.75
CA THR A 495 -23.58 -15.28 8.02
C THR A 495 -23.80 -15.08 9.51
N THR A 496 -23.61 -16.15 10.29
CA THR A 496 -23.80 -16.17 11.75
C THR A 496 -22.51 -15.98 12.53
N ASN A 497 -21.35 -16.07 11.86
CA ASN A 497 -20.01 -16.08 12.45
C ASN A 497 -19.78 -17.22 13.48
N THR A 498 -20.56 -18.29 13.39
CA THR A 498 -20.49 -19.42 14.33
C THR A 498 -19.49 -20.46 13.82
N ILE A 499 -18.61 -20.95 14.70
CA ILE A 499 -17.66 -22.03 14.40
C ILE A 499 -18.32 -23.38 14.71
N SER A 500 -18.16 -24.36 13.83
CA SER A 500 -18.70 -25.71 14.00
C SER A 500 -18.13 -26.39 15.24
N ALA A 501 -19.00 -27.04 16.02
CA ALA A 501 -18.58 -27.83 17.17
C ALA A 501 -17.78 -29.08 16.75
N ASN A 502 -18.15 -29.67 15.61
CA ASN A 502 -17.49 -30.83 15.02
C ASN A 502 -16.35 -30.42 14.09
N TYR A 503 -15.31 -31.26 14.03
CA TYR A 503 -14.22 -31.14 13.08
C TYR A 503 -14.62 -31.69 11.70
N LEU A 504 -14.06 -31.07 10.68
CA LEU A 504 -13.93 -31.61 9.34
C LEU A 504 -12.68 -32.50 9.31
N GLU A 505 -12.87 -33.80 9.20
CA GLU A 505 -11.81 -34.80 9.32
C GLU A 505 -11.99 -35.90 8.26
N ALA A 506 -10.93 -36.19 7.51
CA ALA A 506 -10.92 -37.26 6.51
C ALA A 506 -10.30 -38.53 7.10
N ASP A 507 -10.94 -39.68 6.91
CA ASP A 507 -10.41 -40.97 7.34
C ASP A 507 -9.06 -41.25 6.66
N ASN A 508 -8.03 -41.50 7.48
CA ASN A 508 -6.67 -41.70 7.01
C ASN A 508 -5.95 -42.90 7.62
N GLY A 509 -6.63 -43.74 8.43
CA GLY A 509 -6.04 -44.94 9.01
C GLY A 509 -4.86 -44.74 9.97
N ALA A 510 -4.41 -43.51 10.23
CA ALA A 510 -3.22 -43.22 11.03
C ALA A 510 -3.50 -43.37 12.54
N GLN A 511 -2.97 -44.43 13.15
CA GLN A 511 -3.23 -44.78 14.55
C GLN A 511 -2.32 -44.04 15.54
N TRP A 512 -1.19 -43.51 15.07
CA TRP A 512 -0.09 -43.00 15.91
C TRP A 512 0.05 -41.47 15.85
N GLY A 513 0.66 -40.86 16.88
CA GLY A 513 0.82 -39.40 17.06
C GLY A 513 -0.24 -38.70 17.91
N ASP A 514 0.10 -37.49 18.38
CA ASP A 514 -0.75 -36.62 19.18
C ASP A 514 -1.20 -35.38 18.39
N TRP A 515 -2.45 -34.97 18.61
CA TRP A 515 -2.98 -33.73 18.06
C TRP A 515 -2.32 -32.52 18.76
N LYS A 516 -1.58 -31.71 18.00
CA LYS A 516 -0.90 -30.50 18.50
C LYS A 516 -1.82 -29.28 18.44
N GLY A 517 -1.46 -28.17 19.09
CA GLY A 517 -2.37 -27.01 19.27
C GLY A 517 -3.13 -26.58 17.99
N GLU A 518 -4.46 -26.46 18.11
CA GLU A 518 -5.32 -25.94 17.04
C GLU A 518 -5.08 -24.44 16.86
N VAL A 519 -4.90 -24.01 15.62
CA VAL A 519 -4.77 -22.58 15.30
C VAL A 519 -5.94 -22.14 14.43
N ILE A 520 -6.55 -21.01 14.77
CA ILE A 520 -7.82 -20.56 14.20
C ILE A 520 -7.65 -19.18 13.52
N CYS A 521 -8.18 -19.05 12.31
CA CYS A 521 -8.28 -17.80 11.56
C CYS A 521 -9.03 -16.72 12.35
N PRO A 522 -8.55 -15.46 12.34
CA PRO A 522 -9.27 -14.32 12.92
C PRO A 522 -10.71 -14.21 12.42
N GLN A 523 -11.56 -13.55 13.20
CA GLN A 523 -12.93 -13.25 12.77
C GLN A 523 -12.94 -12.48 11.44
N GLY A 524 -13.90 -12.80 10.55
CA GLY A 524 -13.98 -12.17 9.23
C GLY A 524 -12.95 -12.65 8.21
N THR A 525 -12.18 -13.68 8.53
CA THR A 525 -11.24 -14.34 7.61
C THR A 525 -11.51 -15.85 7.52
N ALA A 526 -11.05 -16.48 6.43
CA ALA A 526 -11.07 -17.93 6.22
C ALA A 526 -9.81 -18.38 5.48
N ILE A 527 -9.48 -19.67 5.58
CA ILE A 527 -8.31 -20.26 4.93
C ILE A 527 -8.43 -20.07 3.41
N CYS A 528 -7.41 -19.51 2.79
CA CYS A 528 -7.36 -19.26 1.35
C CYS A 528 -6.06 -19.74 0.70
N ALA A 529 -5.05 -20.15 1.48
CA ALA A 529 -3.80 -20.66 0.95
C ALA A 529 -3.21 -21.74 1.85
N ILE A 530 -2.36 -22.58 1.27
CA ILE A 530 -1.60 -23.62 1.97
C ILE A 530 -0.16 -23.70 1.45
N SER A 531 0.79 -23.95 2.34
CA SER A 531 2.15 -24.40 2.05
C SER A 531 2.49 -25.57 2.98
N SER A 532 3.37 -26.46 2.54
CA SER A 532 3.91 -27.54 3.37
C SER A 532 5.43 -27.48 3.44
N LYS A 533 5.96 -27.93 4.58
CA LYS A 533 7.38 -28.22 4.79
C LYS A 533 7.63 -29.69 4.51
N TYR A 534 8.60 -29.95 3.64
CA TYR A 534 8.94 -31.30 3.20
C TYR A 534 10.45 -31.52 3.26
N TYR A 535 10.89 -32.74 3.58
CA TYR A 535 12.29 -33.13 3.65
C TYR A 535 12.55 -34.38 2.83
N ARG A 536 13.52 -34.33 1.90
CA ARG A 536 14.07 -35.50 1.22
C ARG A 536 15.47 -35.78 1.76
N ALA A 537 15.65 -36.91 2.45
CA ALA A 537 16.99 -37.42 2.70
C ALA A 537 17.62 -37.90 1.38
N SER A 538 18.94 -37.77 1.23
CA SER A 538 19.68 -38.31 0.10
C SER A 538 20.73 -39.29 0.60
N GLY A 539 20.61 -40.57 0.24
CA GLY A 539 21.46 -41.68 0.68
C GLY A 539 20.95 -43.04 0.18
N ILE A 540 21.78 -44.09 0.32
CA ILE A 540 21.49 -45.48 -0.13
C ILE A 540 20.63 -46.25 0.90
N ASP A 541 20.43 -45.68 2.10
CA ASP A 541 19.58 -46.20 3.19
C ASP A 541 18.57 -45.12 3.65
N ALA A 542 17.95 -44.40 2.72
CA ALA A 542 17.00 -43.34 3.04
C ALA A 542 15.57 -43.91 3.19
N ASP A 543 15.07 -44.03 4.43
CA ASP A 543 13.65 -44.31 4.70
C ASP A 543 12.73 -43.17 4.20
N ASP A 544 11.49 -43.54 3.88
CA ASP A 544 10.48 -42.75 3.17
C ASP A 544 9.89 -41.63 4.04
N GLN A 545 10.40 -40.40 3.92
CA GLN A 545 9.96 -39.27 4.75
C GLN A 545 8.86 -38.40 4.09
N GLY A 546 7.81 -38.10 4.87
CA GLY A 546 6.63 -37.31 4.49
C GLY A 546 6.65 -35.82 4.88
N MET A 547 5.48 -35.18 4.91
CA MET A 547 5.32 -33.77 5.31
C MET A 547 5.72 -33.58 6.78
N THR A 548 6.54 -32.58 7.08
CA THR A 548 7.03 -32.32 8.44
C THR A 548 6.34 -31.16 9.13
N ASP A 549 5.70 -30.26 8.37
CA ASP A 549 4.86 -29.16 8.90
C ASP A 549 3.98 -28.56 7.79
N ALA A 550 2.98 -27.74 8.14
CA ALA A 550 2.15 -26.99 7.18
C ALA A 550 1.87 -25.55 7.62
N GLU A 551 1.71 -24.65 6.66
CA GLU A 551 1.33 -23.26 6.89
C GLU A 551 0.08 -22.91 6.10
N PHE A 552 -0.75 -22.07 6.70
CA PHE A 552 -2.01 -21.64 6.10
C PHE A 552 -2.11 -20.11 6.12
N ILE A 553 -2.76 -19.55 5.10
CA ILE A 553 -3.08 -18.11 5.07
C ILE A 553 -4.58 -17.93 5.23
N CYS A 554 -4.96 -17.05 6.15
CA CYS A 554 -6.34 -16.59 6.32
C CYS A 554 -6.56 -15.30 5.52
N CYS A 555 -7.37 -15.34 4.48
CA CYS A 555 -7.79 -14.16 3.72
C CYS A 555 -9.09 -13.60 4.29
N ALA A 556 -9.28 -12.28 4.24
CA ALA A 556 -10.57 -11.66 4.54
C ALA A 556 -11.68 -12.18 3.63
N LEU A 557 -12.89 -12.24 4.20
CA LEU A 557 -14.13 -12.68 3.56
C LEU A 557 -14.92 -11.53 2.88
N ASP A 558 -14.23 -10.41 2.58
CA ASP A 558 -14.75 -9.11 2.13
C ASP A 558 -15.79 -8.48 3.06
N LEU A 559 -15.38 -7.40 3.74
CA LEU A 559 -16.30 -6.43 4.34
C LEU A 559 -15.84 -4.97 4.15
N GLU A 560 -15.00 -4.63 3.16
CA GLU A 560 -15.00 -3.23 2.74
C GLU A 560 -16.32 -2.92 2.03
N ARG A 561 -16.93 -1.82 2.43
CA ARG A 561 -18.23 -1.40 1.93
C ARG A 561 -18.03 -0.60 0.65
N THR A 562 -18.85 -0.87 -0.37
CA THR A 562 -18.78 -0.17 -1.66
C THR A 562 -19.16 1.31 -1.57
N ASP A 563 -19.87 1.69 -0.51
CA ASP A 563 -20.40 3.02 -0.27
C ASP A 563 -19.60 3.83 0.76
N GLN A 564 -18.34 3.47 1.01
CA GLN A 564 -17.45 4.26 1.88
C GLN A 564 -17.13 5.64 1.26
N THR A 565 -17.18 6.68 2.09
CA THR A 565 -16.91 8.07 1.68
C THR A 565 -15.59 8.60 2.22
N SER A 566 -15.29 8.28 3.48
CA SER A 566 -14.08 8.77 4.15
C SER A 566 -13.76 7.93 5.39
N GLU A 567 -12.59 8.20 5.95
CA GLU A 567 -12.21 7.74 7.29
C GLU A 567 -12.33 8.88 8.29
N LEU A 568 -12.90 8.56 9.45
CA LEU A 568 -13.09 9.47 10.56
C LEU A 568 -11.97 9.21 11.58
N GLN A 569 -11.08 10.20 11.71
CA GLN A 569 -9.90 10.12 12.58
C GLN A 569 -10.04 11.11 13.75
N PRO A 570 -10.74 10.74 14.83
CA PRO A 570 -10.71 11.53 16.06
C PRO A 570 -9.31 11.50 16.69
N ALA A 571 -9.02 12.46 17.57
CA ALA A 571 -7.78 12.41 18.35
C ALA A 571 -7.74 11.14 19.22
N VAL A 572 -6.63 10.40 19.12
CA VAL A 572 -6.36 9.14 19.84
C VAL A 572 -5.04 9.24 20.60
N GLY A 573 -4.85 8.37 21.59
CA GLY A 573 -3.60 8.26 22.36
C GLY A 573 -2.43 7.79 21.49
N PRO A 574 -1.17 8.08 21.89
CA PRO A 574 0.02 7.84 21.08
C PRO A 574 0.35 6.34 20.96
N PHE A 575 0.06 5.52 21.97
CA PHE A 575 0.50 4.13 22.06
C PHE A 575 -0.50 3.10 21.49
N GLY A 576 0.00 1.89 21.20
CA GLY A 576 -0.77 0.76 20.65
C GLY A 576 -0.94 0.74 19.12
N ASP A 577 -1.40 -0.41 18.60
CA ASP A 577 -1.63 -0.65 17.17
C ASP A 577 -3.12 -0.68 16.83
N PHE A 578 -3.47 -0.20 15.64
CA PHE A 578 -4.82 -0.32 15.11
C PHE A 578 -5.15 -1.76 14.72
N ARG A 579 -6.35 -2.21 15.10
CA ARG A 579 -6.91 -3.50 14.72
C ARG A 579 -7.58 -3.43 13.34
N THR A 580 -7.86 -4.58 12.74
CA THR A 580 -8.60 -4.64 11.48
C THR A 580 -10.01 -4.05 11.64
N TYR A 581 -10.49 -3.35 10.61
CA TYR A 581 -11.83 -2.78 10.63
C TYR A 581 -12.91 -3.86 10.75
N ALA A 582 -13.87 -3.62 11.64
CA ALA A 582 -15.16 -4.29 11.64
C ALA A 582 -16.21 -3.36 11.00
N TYR A 583 -17.08 -3.91 10.15
CA TYR A 583 -18.05 -3.13 9.39
C TYR A 583 -19.49 -3.55 9.66
N CYS A 584 -20.36 -2.55 9.71
CA CYS A 584 -21.81 -2.76 9.63
C CYS A 584 -22.13 -3.43 8.29
N PRO A 585 -23.11 -4.36 8.23
CA PRO A 585 -23.60 -4.88 6.96
C PRO A 585 -23.95 -3.78 5.96
N GLU A 586 -23.76 -4.05 4.67
CA GLU A 586 -24.12 -3.11 3.60
C GLU A 586 -25.58 -2.65 3.73
N GLY A 587 -25.80 -1.35 3.60
CA GLY A 587 -27.12 -0.73 3.80
C GLY A 587 -27.55 -0.57 5.28
N THR A 588 -26.62 -0.69 6.24
CA THR A 588 -26.88 -0.41 7.67
C THR A 588 -25.84 0.54 8.26
N TRP A 589 -26.19 1.38 9.23
CA TRP A 589 -25.25 2.35 9.84
C TRP A 589 -25.31 2.28 11.35
N ALA A 590 -24.22 2.69 12.00
CA ALA A 590 -24.13 2.71 13.45
C ALA A 590 -25.15 3.72 14.00
N TYR A 591 -25.98 3.27 14.95
CA TYR A 591 -26.97 4.09 15.63
C TYR A 591 -26.82 4.11 17.14
N GLY A 592 -25.88 3.33 17.66
CA GLY A 592 -25.57 3.28 19.08
C GLY A 592 -24.31 2.47 19.34
N PHE A 593 -23.85 2.51 20.58
CA PHE A 593 -22.65 1.81 21.00
C PHE A 593 -22.75 1.32 22.44
N GLN A 594 -21.79 0.48 22.81
CA GLN A 594 -21.51 0.03 24.16
C GLN A 594 -20.00 0.14 24.38
N GLN A 595 -19.59 0.45 25.61
CA GLN A 595 -18.18 0.48 25.98
C GLN A 595 -17.88 -0.58 27.04
N ARG A 596 -16.66 -1.09 27.05
CA ARG A 596 -16.16 -2.01 28.07
C ARG A 596 -15.16 -1.29 28.96
N VAL A 597 -15.41 -1.29 30.26
CA VAL A 597 -14.62 -0.55 31.27
C VAL A 597 -14.50 -1.40 32.53
N GLU A 598 -13.41 -1.29 33.27
CA GLU A 598 -13.24 -2.00 34.54
C GLU A 598 -14.10 -1.39 35.67
N PRO A 599 -14.59 -2.21 36.62
CA PRO A 599 -15.37 -1.73 37.76
C PRO A 599 -14.50 -1.14 38.88
N ASP A 600 -14.94 -0.02 39.46
CA ASP A 600 -14.36 0.68 40.63
C ASP A 600 -13.84 -0.28 41.72
N GLN A 601 -12.51 -0.42 41.83
CA GLN A 601 -11.79 -1.20 42.84
C GLN A 601 -11.23 -0.32 43.97
N GLY A 602 -11.30 1.01 43.86
CA GLY A 602 -10.96 1.98 44.91
C GLY A 602 -9.56 2.58 44.75
N VAL A 603 -9.26 3.56 45.61
CA VAL A 603 -8.17 4.58 45.56
C VAL A 603 -6.73 4.17 45.23
N ASP A 604 -6.41 2.88 45.11
CA ASP A 604 -5.04 2.38 44.86
C ASP A 604 -4.91 1.55 43.55
N HIS A 605 -5.91 1.57 42.67
CA HIS A 605 -5.92 0.85 41.37
C HIS A 605 -6.49 1.73 40.22
N ASP A 606 -6.08 1.50 38.97
CA ASP A 606 -6.47 2.31 37.80
C ASP A 606 -7.92 2.06 37.37
N ASP A 607 -8.84 2.73 38.05
CA ASP A 607 -10.27 2.44 38.07
C ASP A 607 -11.07 2.80 36.79
N THR A 608 -10.48 3.12 35.64
CA THR A 608 -11.25 3.83 34.58
C THR A 608 -10.88 3.68 33.11
N ALA A 609 -9.96 2.80 32.71
CA ALA A 609 -9.54 2.72 31.31
C ALA A 609 -10.58 2.02 30.40
N LEU A 610 -10.84 2.62 29.23
CA LEU A 610 -11.63 2.00 28.17
C LEU A 610 -10.88 0.78 27.63
N ASN A 611 -11.58 -0.35 27.50
CA ASN A 611 -11.01 -1.60 27.02
C ASN A 611 -11.52 -1.99 25.62
N ALA A 612 -12.76 -1.63 25.29
CA ALA A 612 -13.37 -1.92 23.99
C ALA A 612 -14.58 -1.04 23.67
N ILE A 613 -14.89 -0.92 22.38
CA ILE A 613 -16.13 -0.31 21.87
C ILE A 613 -16.84 -1.30 20.94
N ARG A 614 -18.14 -1.48 21.16
CA ARG A 614 -19.04 -2.24 20.29
C ARG A 614 -20.07 -1.30 19.69
N LEU A 615 -20.25 -1.34 18.38
CA LEU A 615 -21.25 -0.56 17.65
C LEU A 615 -22.49 -1.40 17.35
N TYR A 616 -23.66 -0.78 17.35
CA TYR A 616 -24.92 -1.38 16.91
C TYR A 616 -25.35 -0.76 15.58
N CYS A 617 -25.62 -1.61 14.59
CA CYS A 617 -25.96 -1.19 13.23
C CYS A 617 -27.45 -1.42 12.94
N ARG A 618 -28.07 -0.48 12.21
CA ARG A 618 -29.46 -0.61 11.70
C ARG A 618 -29.66 0.04 10.33
N LYS A 619 -30.74 -0.33 9.63
CA LYS A 619 -31.19 0.32 8.40
C LYS A 619 -31.90 1.66 8.66
N THR A 620 -32.13 2.42 7.59
CA THR A 620 -32.91 3.68 7.60
C THR A 620 -34.37 3.49 8.01
N ASP A 621 -34.96 2.33 7.76
CA ASP A 621 -36.32 1.98 8.21
C ASP A 621 -36.40 1.54 9.68
N GLY A 622 -35.27 1.55 10.40
CA GLY A 622 -35.16 1.13 11.80
C GLY A 622 -35.02 -0.38 12.01
N THR A 623 -34.97 -1.19 10.95
CA THR A 623 -34.84 -2.64 11.02
C THR A 623 -33.40 -3.13 10.88
N GLY A 624 -33.15 -4.38 11.29
CA GLY A 624 -31.82 -5.01 11.27
C GLY A 624 -31.01 -4.63 12.50
N ILE A 625 -30.63 -5.62 13.30
CA ILE A 625 -29.76 -5.42 14.47
C ILE A 625 -28.61 -6.40 14.32
N LYS A 626 -27.41 -5.86 14.11
CA LYS A 626 -26.14 -6.59 14.22
C LYS A 626 -25.16 -5.70 14.96
N SER A 627 -24.49 -6.27 15.96
CA SER A 627 -23.39 -5.58 16.65
C SER A 627 -22.06 -5.92 16.00
N ILE A 628 -21.16 -4.96 15.95
CA ILE A 628 -19.80 -5.11 15.42
C ILE A 628 -18.79 -4.58 16.44
N SER A 629 -17.60 -5.16 16.42
CA SER A 629 -16.47 -4.74 17.26
C SER A 629 -15.20 -5.18 16.55
N SER A 630 -14.20 -4.30 16.49
CA SER A 630 -12.87 -4.65 15.95
C SER A 630 -12.01 -5.39 16.97
N TYR A 631 -12.30 -5.22 18.26
CA TYR A 631 -11.66 -5.92 19.37
C TYR A 631 -12.53 -5.78 20.61
N ASP A 632 -12.86 -6.90 21.26
CA ASP A 632 -13.79 -6.95 22.39
C ASP A 632 -13.15 -6.71 23.75
N GLY A 633 -11.82 -6.50 23.81
CA GLY A 633 -11.09 -6.36 25.06
C GLY A 633 -10.92 -7.70 25.78
N GLU A 634 -9.95 -7.79 26.67
CA GLU A 634 -9.78 -8.94 27.56
C GLU A 634 -10.40 -8.69 28.94
N TRP A 635 -10.39 -7.42 29.39
CA TRP A 635 -10.74 -7.01 30.75
C TRP A 635 -11.95 -6.07 30.84
N GLY A 636 -12.49 -5.91 32.05
CA GLY A 636 -13.67 -5.09 32.35
C GLY A 636 -15.03 -5.69 31.93
N ASP A 637 -16.11 -4.97 32.27
CA ASP A 637 -17.50 -5.31 31.96
C ASP A 637 -18.10 -4.35 30.93
N TRP A 638 -19.02 -4.86 30.11
CA TRP A 638 -19.75 -4.04 29.15
C TRP A 638 -20.76 -3.13 29.87
N SER A 639 -20.67 -1.82 29.64
CA SER A 639 -21.60 -0.81 30.13
C SER A 639 -23.02 -1.02 29.59
N ASN A 640 -24.01 -0.28 30.06
CA ASN A 640 -25.29 -0.22 29.32
C ASN A 640 -25.09 0.37 27.92
N SER A 641 -25.80 -0.16 26.93
CA SER A 641 -25.81 0.37 25.56
C SER A 641 -26.49 1.74 25.50
N VAL A 642 -25.96 2.63 24.67
CA VAL A 642 -26.50 3.97 24.40
C VAL A 642 -26.79 4.13 22.91
N TYR A 643 -27.87 4.84 22.58
CA TYR A 643 -28.41 4.91 21.22
C TYR A 643 -28.83 6.33 20.84
N CYS A 644 -28.80 6.62 19.54
CA CYS A 644 -29.51 7.73 18.92
C CYS A 644 -31.02 7.49 19.01
N SER A 645 -31.63 8.09 20.05
CA SER A 645 -33.01 7.88 20.45
C SER A 645 -34.02 8.69 19.65
N ASP A 646 -33.59 9.79 19.03
CA ASP A 646 -34.45 10.63 18.19
C ASP A 646 -34.60 10.00 16.77
N PRO A 647 -35.81 9.63 16.36
CA PRO A 647 -36.06 9.09 15.02
C PRO A 647 -35.70 10.06 13.89
N SER A 648 -35.64 11.36 14.17
CA SER A 648 -35.27 12.40 13.22
C SER A 648 -33.76 12.59 13.06
N THR A 649 -32.93 11.97 13.91
CA THR A 649 -31.46 11.91 13.81
C THR A 649 -30.94 10.50 14.15
N PRO A 650 -31.25 9.49 13.31
CA PRO A 650 -31.13 8.10 13.70
C PRO A 650 -29.71 7.52 13.72
N PHE A 651 -28.67 8.21 13.26
CA PHE A 651 -27.34 7.61 13.07
C PHE A 651 -26.21 8.38 13.74
N MET A 652 -25.18 7.66 14.16
CA MET A 652 -23.94 8.23 14.65
C MET A 652 -23.12 8.76 13.46
N PHE A 653 -22.59 9.97 13.57
CA PHE A 653 -21.77 10.56 12.51
C PHE A 653 -20.47 11.18 13.01
N SER A 654 -20.26 11.27 14.32
CA SER A 654 -19.08 11.89 14.89
C SER A 654 -18.48 11.04 15.99
N ALA A 655 -17.24 11.35 16.33
CA ALA A 655 -16.49 10.65 17.37
C ALA A 655 -15.60 11.63 18.11
N ALA A 656 -15.57 11.50 19.44
CA ALA A 656 -14.57 12.13 20.29
C ALA A 656 -14.23 11.22 21.45
N PHE A 657 -12.95 11.20 21.82
CA PHE A 657 -12.43 10.47 22.97
C PHE A 657 -12.09 11.41 24.12
N LYS A 658 -12.21 10.89 25.34
CA LYS A 658 -11.74 11.53 26.56
C LYS A 658 -10.39 10.92 26.93
N ILE A 659 -9.33 11.70 26.90
CA ILE A 659 -7.94 11.23 27.08
C ILE A 659 -7.22 12.20 28.02
N GLU A 660 -6.34 11.69 28.88
CA GLU A 660 -5.50 12.51 29.76
C GLU A 660 -4.40 13.25 28.99
N ASP A 661 -3.86 14.31 29.61
CA ASP A 661 -2.77 15.10 29.02
C ASP A 661 -1.45 14.58 29.58
N ASP A 662 -0.45 14.39 28.71
CA ASP A 662 0.92 13.97 29.03
C ASP A 662 1.52 14.80 30.18
N GLN A 663 1.88 14.14 31.29
CA GLN A 663 2.44 14.77 32.51
C GLN A 663 3.98 14.78 32.55
N GLY A 664 4.68 14.27 31.53
CA GLY A 664 6.14 14.33 31.42
C GLY A 664 6.87 13.00 31.69
N THR A 665 8.20 13.07 31.74
CA THR A 665 9.15 11.99 31.36
C THR A 665 9.26 10.76 32.27
N ASP A 666 8.39 10.56 33.26
CA ASP A 666 8.53 9.41 34.18
C ASP A 666 7.19 8.75 34.63
N ASP A 667 6.02 9.10 34.05
CA ASP A 667 4.73 8.46 34.40
C ASP A 667 3.89 8.12 33.14
N ASP A 668 3.44 6.86 33.02
CA ASP A 668 2.82 6.23 31.83
C ASP A 668 1.28 6.37 31.78
N ASP A 669 0.70 7.56 31.57
CA ASP A 669 -0.79 7.71 31.62
C ASP A 669 -1.41 8.47 30.43
N THR A 670 -1.66 7.77 29.29
CA THR A 670 -2.42 8.35 28.15
C THR A 670 -3.47 7.42 27.52
N THR A 671 -4.16 6.62 28.33
CA THR A 671 -5.23 5.73 27.85
C THR A 671 -6.56 6.47 27.63
N ALA A 672 -7.46 5.93 26.80
CA ALA A 672 -8.76 6.53 26.58
C ALA A 672 -9.71 6.17 27.72
N ASN A 673 -10.40 7.15 28.30
CA ASN A 673 -11.30 6.98 29.45
C ASN A 673 -12.78 7.13 29.08
N GLY A 674 -13.10 7.58 27.87
CA GLY A 674 -14.50 7.78 27.46
C GLY A 674 -14.69 8.01 25.97
N PHE A 675 -15.90 7.73 25.49
CA PHE A 675 -16.30 7.91 24.09
C PHE A 675 -17.66 8.60 23.99
N LYS A 676 -17.76 9.58 23.08
CA LYS A 676 -19.02 10.25 22.74
C LYS A 676 -19.18 10.44 21.24
N THR A 677 -20.44 10.54 20.82
CA THR A 677 -20.88 10.79 19.44
C THR A 677 -22.04 11.78 19.44
N ARG A 678 -22.25 12.48 18.33
CA ARG A 678 -23.50 13.14 18.02
C ARG A 678 -24.32 12.28 17.05
N CYS A 679 -25.63 12.49 17.09
CA CYS A 679 -26.59 11.81 16.26
C CYS A 679 -27.05 12.70 15.11
N TRP A 680 -27.34 12.10 13.96
CA TRP A 680 -27.60 12.81 12.72
C TRP A 680 -28.51 12.02 11.77
N ASN A 681 -29.06 12.72 10.77
CA ASN A 681 -29.95 12.18 9.75
C ASN A 681 -29.43 12.30 8.31
N GLY A 682 -28.18 12.76 8.13
CA GLY A 682 -27.58 12.92 6.81
C GLY A 682 -27.80 14.27 6.14
N LYS A 683 -28.53 15.22 6.75
CA LYS A 683 -28.76 16.58 6.20
C LYS A 683 -27.86 17.64 6.84
N ALA A 684 -27.19 18.50 6.05
CA ALA A 684 -26.44 19.64 6.60
C ALA A 684 -27.26 20.44 7.61
N GLY A 685 -26.62 20.81 8.73
CA GLY A 685 -27.25 21.60 9.78
C GLY A 685 -28.31 20.88 10.63
N SER A 686 -28.61 19.60 10.36
CA SER A 686 -29.64 18.83 11.07
C SER A 686 -29.09 17.78 12.04
N TYR A 687 -28.04 18.13 12.80
CA TYR A 687 -27.45 17.26 13.83
C TYR A 687 -28.08 17.49 15.20
N SER A 688 -28.06 16.46 16.04
CA SER A 688 -28.41 16.56 17.45
C SER A 688 -27.43 17.51 18.16
N ASN A 689 -27.97 18.48 18.89
CA ASN A 689 -27.19 19.31 19.83
C ASN A 689 -26.86 18.58 21.14
N VAL A 690 -27.32 17.33 21.28
CA VAL A 690 -27.11 16.49 22.46
C VAL A 690 -26.12 15.39 22.09
N TYR A 691 -25.04 15.28 22.86
CA TYR A 691 -24.10 14.19 22.77
C TYR A 691 -24.69 12.91 23.37
N VAL A 692 -24.40 11.79 22.73
CA VAL A 692 -24.57 10.46 23.31
C VAL A 692 -23.21 10.04 23.86
N GLU A 693 -23.11 10.02 25.19
CA GLU A 693 -21.88 9.70 25.93
C GLU A 693 -22.03 8.34 26.61
N GLY A 694 -20.92 7.58 26.67
CA GLY A 694 -20.88 6.33 27.42
C GLY A 694 -21.06 6.57 28.92
N ARG A 695 -21.94 5.79 29.57
CA ARG A 695 -22.32 5.99 30.98
C ARG A 695 -21.17 5.86 31.99
N SER A 696 -20.03 5.31 31.60
CA SER A 696 -18.88 5.05 32.49
C SER A 696 -17.62 5.81 32.03
N SER A 697 -17.77 7.02 31.47
CA SER A 697 -16.64 7.80 30.89
C SER A 697 -15.71 8.47 31.93
N GLY A 698 -15.81 8.11 33.21
CA GLY A 698 -15.00 8.61 34.33
C GLY A 698 -14.98 10.13 34.53
N PRO A 699 -14.45 10.65 35.66
CA PRO A 699 -14.18 12.08 35.80
C PRO A 699 -12.86 12.50 35.10
N TRP A 700 -11.92 11.57 34.92
CA TRP A 700 -10.55 11.78 34.47
C TRP A 700 -10.42 12.01 32.94
N GLY A 701 -9.37 12.71 32.51
CA GLY A 701 -9.15 13.12 31.11
C GLY A 701 -9.92 14.36 30.61
N LYS A 702 -9.53 14.85 29.42
CA LYS A 702 -10.23 15.91 28.69
C LYS A 702 -10.79 15.37 27.38
N TRP A 703 -11.97 15.85 27.01
CA TRP A 703 -12.51 15.59 25.67
C TRP A 703 -11.61 16.26 24.65
N LYS A 704 -11.06 15.47 23.73
CA LYS A 704 -10.28 15.97 22.61
C LYS A 704 -11.22 16.41 21.47
N ASP A 705 -10.64 16.99 20.43
CA ASP A 705 -11.38 17.51 19.28
C ASP A 705 -12.25 16.44 18.63
N GLU A 706 -13.48 16.84 18.28
CA GLU A 706 -14.45 15.96 17.66
C GLU A 706 -14.22 15.89 16.15
N ALA A 707 -14.15 14.67 15.63
CA ALA A 707 -14.17 14.42 14.19
C ALA A 707 -15.61 14.10 13.76
N ALA A 708 -16.03 14.56 12.57
CA ALA A 708 -17.34 14.25 11.99
C ALA A 708 -17.24 13.70 10.56
N CYS A 709 -18.15 12.79 10.19
CA CYS A 709 -18.31 12.29 8.84
C CYS A 709 -18.76 13.41 7.88
N PRO A 710 -18.37 13.33 6.59
CA PRO A 710 -18.81 14.27 5.56
C PRO A 710 -20.33 14.34 5.41
N GLU A 711 -20.80 15.42 4.77
CA GLU A 711 -22.23 15.58 4.47
C GLU A 711 -22.78 14.34 3.71
N GLY A 712 -24.02 13.92 3.99
CA GLY A 712 -24.63 12.72 3.43
C GLY A 712 -24.06 11.38 3.90
N SER A 713 -23.27 11.28 4.97
CA SER A 713 -22.65 10.00 5.39
C SER A 713 -22.69 9.70 6.90
N ALA A 714 -22.72 8.43 7.31
CA ALA A 714 -22.75 8.05 8.73
C ALA A 714 -21.73 6.96 9.05
N ILE A 715 -21.41 6.79 10.33
CA ILE A 715 -20.44 5.79 10.79
C ILE A 715 -20.95 4.38 10.42
N CYS A 716 -20.09 3.60 9.76
CA CYS A 716 -20.39 2.26 9.27
C CYS A 716 -19.30 1.23 9.59
N GLY A 717 -18.21 1.62 10.25
CA GLY A 717 -17.16 0.70 10.67
C GLY A 717 -16.26 1.29 11.76
N ILE A 718 -15.51 0.42 12.43
CA ILE A 718 -14.63 0.75 13.56
C ILE A 718 -13.32 -0.03 13.50
N SER A 719 -12.21 0.62 13.87
CA SER A 719 -10.89 0.04 14.10
C SER A 719 -10.34 0.59 15.43
N SER A 720 -10.29 -0.25 16.46
CA SER A 720 -9.76 0.09 17.78
C SER A 720 -8.23 0.11 17.77
N LYS A 721 -7.62 1.07 18.46
CA LYS A 721 -6.19 1.15 18.76
C LYS A 721 -5.93 0.56 20.14
N TYR A 722 -5.08 -0.47 20.22
CA TYR A 722 -4.89 -1.27 21.43
C TYR A 722 -3.43 -1.63 21.64
N GLU A 723 -3.00 -1.62 22.90
CA GLU A 723 -1.65 -1.96 23.35
C GLU A 723 -1.62 -3.32 24.06
N LYS A 724 -0.61 -4.16 23.79
CA LYS A 724 -0.45 -5.49 24.41
C LYS A 724 0.35 -5.38 25.70
N SER A 725 0.04 -6.24 26.68
CA SER A 725 0.76 -6.34 27.96
C SER A 725 2.24 -6.66 27.75
N GLN A 726 3.12 -5.95 28.45
CA GLN A 726 4.52 -6.34 28.64
C GLN A 726 4.62 -6.99 30.02
N ASP A 727 5.24 -8.17 30.11
CA ASP A 727 5.21 -9.11 31.25
C ASP A 727 5.73 -8.56 32.63
N SER A 728 5.96 -7.25 32.77
CA SER A 728 6.18 -6.55 34.03
C SER A 728 5.93 -5.02 33.90
N GLY A 729 4.68 -4.57 34.08
CA GLY A 729 4.30 -3.14 34.17
C GLY A 729 3.08 -2.78 33.33
N ASP A 730 2.05 -2.27 34.02
CA ASP A 730 0.70 -1.76 33.68
C ASP A 730 -0.18 -2.45 32.61
N ASP A 731 -1.48 -2.47 32.91
CA ASP A 731 -2.50 -3.33 32.29
C ASP A 731 -2.94 -2.83 30.91
N THR A 732 -3.17 -3.80 30.01
CA THR A 732 -3.68 -3.63 28.63
C THR A 732 -4.86 -2.67 28.50
N ALA A 733 -4.73 -1.60 27.71
CA ALA A 733 -5.77 -0.58 27.56
C ALA A 733 -6.02 -0.13 26.09
N MET A 734 -7.23 0.39 25.82
CA MET A 734 -7.61 0.98 24.53
C MET A 734 -7.20 2.46 24.49
N ASN A 735 -6.43 2.84 23.47
CA ASN A 735 -5.92 4.20 23.29
C ASN A 735 -6.78 5.05 22.34
N GLY A 736 -7.79 4.46 21.69
CA GLY A 736 -8.74 5.17 20.82
C GLY A 736 -9.28 4.29 19.70
N ALA A 737 -9.97 4.88 18.73
CA ALA A 737 -10.41 4.18 17.52
C ALA A 737 -10.57 5.13 16.33
N PHE A 738 -10.39 4.59 15.12
CA PHE A 738 -10.82 5.21 13.88
C PHE A 738 -12.13 4.59 13.40
N PHE A 739 -12.90 5.36 12.65
CA PHE A 739 -14.19 4.92 12.11
C PHE A 739 -14.24 5.11 10.61
N LYS A 740 -15.09 4.32 9.93
CA LYS A 740 -15.37 4.51 8.50
C LYS A 740 -16.72 5.19 8.34
N CYS A 741 -16.80 6.14 7.41
CA CYS A 741 -18.03 6.80 7.00
C CYS A 741 -18.55 6.17 5.70
N CYS A 742 -19.86 5.92 5.63
CA CYS A 742 -20.51 5.41 4.42
C CYS A 742 -21.68 6.32 4.03
N SER A 743 -21.89 6.50 2.73
CA SER A 743 -22.98 7.29 2.15
C SER A 743 -24.33 6.81 2.68
N LEU A 744 -25.19 7.75 3.07
CA LEU A 744 -26.61 7.51 3.26
C LEU A 744 -27.31 7.56 1.89
N PRO A 745 -28.45 6.87 1.69
CA PRO A 745 -29.20 6.93 0.44
C PRO A 745 -29.54 8.38 0.05
N SER A 746 -29.27 8.78 -1.20
CA SER A 746 -29.53 10.14 -1.70
C SER A 746 -31.03 10.48 -1.74
N GLU A 747 -31.37 11.75 -1.53
CA GLU A 747 -32.77 12.22 -1.59
C GLU A 747 -33.36 12.25 -3.01
N ARG A 748 -32.53 12.13 -4.07
CA ARG A 748 -32.96 12.05 -5.48
C ARG A 748 -32.28 10.89 -6.20
N ALA A 749 -33.08 10.04 -6.84
CA ALA A 749 -32.61 8.81 -7.49
C ALA A 749 -31.79 9.02 -8.78
N ASP A 750 -31.81 10.21 -9.37
CA ASP A 750 -31.17 10.52 -10.66
C ASP A 750 -29.95 11.47 -10.55
N GLN A 751 -29.43 11.70 -9.34
CA GLN A 751 -28.18 12.42 -9.13
C GLN A 751 -26.98 11.50 -9.41
N THR A 752 -26.07 11.93 -10.29
CA THR A 752 -24.91 11.12 -10.70
C THR A 752 -23.55 11.75 -10.39
N PHE A 753 -23.47 13.08 -10.22
CA PHE A 753 -22.20 13.81 -10.05
C PHE A 753 -22.43 15.22 -9.48
N GLU A 754 -21.50 15.74 -8.67
CA GLU A 754 -21.52 17.10 -8.11
C GLU A 754 -20.41 17.97 -8.75
N LEU A 755 -20.78 19.15 -9.27
CA LEU A 755 -19.82 20.10 -9.85
C LEU A 755 -19.28 21.04 -8.75
N ARG A 756 -17.97 21.01 -8.49
CA ARG A 756 -17.29 21.94 -7.57
C ARG A 756 -16.31 22.85 -8.32
N PRO A 757 -16.75 24.06 -8.76
CA PRO A 757 -15.84 25.04 -9.33
C PRO A 757 -14.87 25.58 -8.27
N THR A 758 -13.80 26.25 -8.68
CA THR A 758 -12.91 26.99 -7.75
C THR A 758 -13.75 27.93 -6.88
N ILE A 759 -13.58 27.84 -5.57
CA ILE A 759 -14.34 28.59 -4.56
C ILE A 759 -13.41 29.52 -3.79
N GLY A 760 -13.95 30.65 -3.31
CA GLY A 760 -13.25 31.52 -2.37
C GLY A 760 -13.11 30.87 -0.98
N PRO A 761 -12.20 31.34 -0.13
CA PRO A 761 -11.90 30.72 1.18
C PRO A 761 -12.91 31.07 2.29
N PHE A 762 -13.92 31.92 2.02
CA PHE A 762 -14.83 32.46 3.03
C PHE A 762 -16.30 32.07 2.79
N GLY A 763 -17.05 31.84 3.88
CA GLY A 763 -18.49 31.56 3.89
C GLY A 763 -18.86 30.06 3.96
N ASP A 764 -20.07 29.78 4.43
CA ASP A 764 -20.64 28.41 4.49
C ASP A 764 -21.64 28.17 3.35
N PHE A 765 -21.66 26.94 2.82
CA PHE A 765 -22.65 26.54 1.81
C PHE A 765 -24.06 26.45 2.40
N ARG A 766 -25.05 26.92 1.64
CA ARG A 766 -26.48 26.73 1.94
C ARG A 766 -27.00 25.42 1.34
N THR A 767 -28.18 24.99 1.78
CA THR A 767 -28.86 23.82 1.23
C THR A 767 -29.08 23.93 -0.27
N TYR A 768 -28.98 22.81 -0.97
CA TYR A 768 -29.28 22.73 -2.39
C TYR A 768 -30.75 23.03 -2.66
N GLU A 769 -30.99 23.93 -3.61
CA GLU A 769 -32.28 24.06 -4.28
C GLU A 769 -32.23 23.22 -5.56
N TYR A 770 -33.22 22.36 -5.75
CA TYR A 770 -33.26 21.44 -6.88
C TYR A 770 -34.25 21.91 -7.94
N CYS A 771 -33.88 21.74 -9.21
CA CYS A 771 -34.88 21.79 -10.27
C CYS A 771 -35.96 20.72 -9.97
N PRO A 772 -37.25 21.01 -10.21
CA PRO A 772 -38.32 20.04 -10.07
C PRO A 772 -38.00 18.71 -10.76
N GLU A 773 -38.52 17.61 -10.24
CA GLU A 773 -38.28 16.27 -10.78
C GLU A 773 -38.55 16.20 -12.29
N GLY A 774 -37.60 15.64 -13.05
CA GLY A 774 -37.66 15.57 -14.51
C GLY A 774 -37.42 16.89 -15.26
N THR A 775 -36.89 17.92 -14.59
CA THR A 775 -36.46 19.19 -15.22
C THR A 775 -34.97 19.46 -14.97
N TRP A 776 -34.35 20.23 -15.87
CA TRP A 776 -32.92 20.60 -15.81
C TRP A 776 -32.71 22.09 -16.07
N ALA A 777 -31.63 22.64 -15.50
CA ALA A 777 -31.24 24.02 -15.70
C ALA A 777 -30.87 24.29 -17.18
N TYR A 778 -31.50 25.31 -17.77
CA TYR A 778 -31.24 25.71 -19.16
C TYR A 778 -30.78 27.16 -19.30
N GLY A 779 -30.87 27.95 -18.24
CA GLY A 779 -30.46 29.33 -18.22
C GLY A 779 -30.34 29.85 -16.80
N PHE A 780 -29.86 31.08 -16.67
CA PHE A 780 -29.69 31.72 -15.38
C PHE A 780 -29.81 33.25 -15.48
N GLN A 781 -29.98 33.88 -14.32
CA GLN A 781 -29.72 35.28 -14.05
C GLN A 781 -28.68 35.39 -12.94
N GLN A 782 -27.91 36.46 -12.96
CA GLN A 782 -26.99 36.80 -11.88
C GLN A 782 -27.32 38.19 -11.34
N ARG A 783 -27.15 38.38 -10.03
CA ARG A 783 -27.36 39.67 -9.34
C ARG A 783 -26.01 40.25 -8.99
N VAL A 784 -25.65 41.37 -9.61
CA VAL A 784 -24.31 41.98 -9.49
C VAL A 784 -24.46 43.45 -9.13
N GLU A 785 -23.57 43.93 -8.27
CA GLU A 785 -23.45 45.34 -7.93
C GLU A 785 -22.65 46.11 -9.00
N SER A 786 -23.12 47.29 -9.37
CA SER A 786 -22.44 48.13 -10.37
C SER A 786 -21.27 48.86 -9.76
N ASP A 787 -20.20 49.06 -10.54
CA ASP A 787 -19.03 49.89 -10.21
C ASP A 787 -19.46 51.29 -9.73
N GLN A 788 -19.16 51.63 -8.47
CA GLN A 788 -19.47 52.92 -7.85
C GLN A 788 -18.33 53.95 -7.99
N GLY A 789 -17.22 53.59 -8.65
CA GLY A 789 -16.10 54.49 -8.96
C GLY A 789 -14.91 54.39 -8.01
N ALA A 790 -13.86 55.17 -8.30
CA ALA A 790 -12.56 55.06 -7.63
C ALA A 790 -12.62 55.52 -6.15
N GLY A 791 -12.64 54.56 -5.23
CA GLY A 791 -12.63 54.76 -3.78
C GLY A 791 -13.64 53.93 -2.99
N SER A 792 -14.38 53.01 -3.64
CA SER A 792 -15.23 52.01 -2.99
C SER A 792 -15.21 50.70 -3.81
N ASP A 793 -15.13 49.56 -3.12
CA ASP A 793 -14.81 48.24 -3.68
C ASP A 793 -16.07 47.54 -4.22
N ASP A 794 -16.55 47.94 -5.40
CA ASP A 794 -17.93 47.60 -5.80
C ASP A 794 -18.05 46.85 -7.14
N THR A 795 -17.70 45.55 -7.18
CA THR A 795 -18.30 44.59 -8.14
C THR A 795 -18.35 43.16 -7.57
N ALA A 796 -19.35 42.84 -6.74
CA ALA A 796 -19.57 41.49 -6.20
C ALA A 796 -20.85 40.82 -6.73
N LEU A 797 -20.76 39.51 -7.00
CA LEU A 797 -21.88 38.64 -7.32
C LEU A 797 -22.65 38.28 -6.04
N ASN A 798 -23.88 38.77 -5.94
CA ASN A 798 -24.72 38.65 -4.74
C ASN A 798 -25.73 37.49 -4.79
N ALA A 799 -26.12 37.05 -6.00
CA ALA A 799 -27.06 35.92 -6.17
C ALA A 799 -27.00 35.32 -7.58
N ILE A 800 -27.36 34.05 -7.69
CA ILE A 800 -27.63 33.37 -8.97
C ILE A 800 -29.03 32.75 -8.89
N ARG A 801 -29.82 32.95 -9.95
CA ARG A 801 -31.11 32.28 -10.15
C ARG A 801 -31.02 31.40 -11.38
N LEU A 802 -31.34 30.12 -11.25
CA LEU A 802 -31.38 29.18 -12.36
C LEU A 802 -32.80 29.03 -12.87
N TYR A 803 -32.96 28.84 -14.18
CA TYR A 803 -34.22 28.48 -14.81
C TYR A 803 -34.21 27.02 -15.22
N CYS A 804 -35.23 26.28 -14.79
CA CYS A 804 -35.41 24.87 -15.04
C CYS A 804 -36.50 24.65 -16.10
N ARG A 805 -36.32 23.64 -16.95
CA ARG A 805 -37.35 23.18 -17.89
C ARG A 805 -37.23 21.69 -18.21
N LYS A 806 -38.29 21.11 -18.76
CA LYS A 806 -38.25 19.76 -19.36
C LYS A 806 -37.55 19.76 -20.72
N LYS A 807 -37.18 18.57 -21.19
CA LYS A 807 -36.54 18.36 -22.51
C LYS A 807 -37.42 18.78 -23.70
N ASP A 808 -38.74 18.72 -23.54
CA ASP A 808 -39.71 19.19 -24.55
C ASP A 808 -39.92 20.72 -24.54
N GLY A 809 -39.22 21.44 -23.66
CA GLY A 809 -39.31 22.89 -23.52
C GLY A 809 -40.42 23.39 -22.60
N THR A 810 -41.22 22.49 -22.00
CA THR A 810 -42.33 22.86 -21.11
C THR A 810 -41.94 22.92 -19.63
N GLY A 811 -42.75 23.62 -18.81
CA GLY A 811 -42.59 23.70 -17.36
C GLY A 811 -41.43 24.59 -16.92
N ILE A 812 -41.60 25.91 -17.04
CA ILE A 812 -40.58 26.90 -16.64
C ILE A 812 -40.77 27.26 -15.18
N GLU A 813 -39.80 26.89 -14.35
CA GLU A 813 -39.69 27.35 -12.96
C GLU A 813 -38.28 27.89 -12.72
N SER A 814 -38.11 28.71 -11.68
CA SER A 814 -36.82 29.25 -11.30
C SER A 814 -36.49 28.94 -9.85
N ILE A 815 -35.22 28.62 -9.59
CA ILE A 815 -34.71 28.30 -8.26
C ILE A 815 -33.53 29.21 -7.92
N SER A 816 -33.37 29.51 -6.64
CA SER A 816 -32.29 30.33 -6.10
C SER A 816 -32.06 29.96 -4.64
N SER A 817 -30.83 29.59 -4.27
CA SER A 817 -30.50 29.24 -2.89
C SER A 817 -30.50 30.45 -1.95
N TYR A 818 -30.24 31.65 -2.50
CA TYR A 818 -30.31 32.91 -1.79
C TYR A 818 -30.39 34.08 -2.77
N ASP A 819 -31.36 34.96 -2.57
CA ASP A 819 -31.52 36.21 -3.33
C ASP A 819 -30.94 37.36 -2.49
N GLY A 820 -29.61 37.51 -2.49
CA GLY A 820 -28.90 38.56 -1.75
C GLY A 820 -29.47 39.96 -1.95
N ALA A 821 -29.37 40.82 -0.95
CA ALA A 821 -30.11 42.08 -0.89
C ALA A 821 -29.62 43.16 -1.88
N TRP A 822 -28.35 43.10 -2.30
CA TRP A 822 -27.64 44.15 -3.02
C TRP A 822 -27.46 43.85 -4.52
N GLY A 823 -27.21 44.88 -5.31
CA GLY A 823 -27.08 44.79 -6.77
C GLY A 823 -28.39 44.62 -7.55
N ASN A 824 -28.27 44.59 -8.88
CA ASN A 824 -29.38 44.41 -9.83
C ASN A 824 -29.29 43.08 -10.56
N TRP A 825 -30.44 42.47 -10.86
CA TRP A 825 -30.49 41.26 -11.69
C TRP A 825 -30.15 41.57 -13.15
N SER A 826 -29.31 40.74 -13.75
CA SER A 826 -29.02 40.78 -15.18
C SER A 826 -30.24 40.35 -16.01
N ASP A 827 -30.19 40.61 -17.32
CA ASP A 827 -31.04 39.90 -18.26
C ASP A 827 -30.79 38.38 -18.15
N SER A 828 -31.84 37.60 -18.41
CA SER A 828 -31.75 36.14 -18.40
C SER A 828 -30.93 35.64 -19.59
N VAL A 829 -29.93 34.81 -19.32
CA VAL A 829 -29.13 34.14 -20.35
C VAL A 829 -29.54 32.68 -20.38
N SER A 830 -29.75 32.12 -21.58
CA SER A 830 -30.21 30.74 -21.73
C SER A 830 -29.57 30.03 -22.91
N CYS A 831 -29.53 28.70 -22.84
CA CYS A 831 -29.18 27.83 -23.94
C CYS A 831 -30.30 27.83 -24.98
N THR A 832 -30.07 28.54 -26.09
CA THR A 832 -31.03 28.75 -27.18
C THR A 832 -30.93 27.71 -28.29
N ASP A 833 -29.82 26.97 -28.38
CA ASP A 833 -29.63 25.91 -29.36
C ASP A 833 -30.50 24.68 -29.00
N PRO A 834 -31.45 24.27 -29.86
CA PRO A 834 -32.26 23.07 -29.62
C PRO A 834 -31.44 21.77 -29.52
N SER A 835 -30.24 21.73 -30.11
CA SER A 835 -29.31 20.61 -30.00
C SER A 835 -28.48 20.64 -28.73
N ALA A 836 -28.42 21.79 -28.03
CA ALA A 836 -27.80 21.94 -26.73
C ALA A 836 -28.70 22.66 -25.71
N PRO A 837 -29.85 22.08 -25.32
CA PRO A 837 -30.88 22.83 -24.64
C PRO A 837 -30.62 23.06 -23.14
N PHE A 838 -29.53 22.55 -22.57
CA PHE A 838 -29.27 22.57 -21.12
C PHE A 838 -27.85 22.98 -20.76
N MET A 839 -27.69 23.55 -19.56
CA MET A 839 -26.40 23.88 -18.96
C MET A 839 -25.74 22.61 -18.39
N PHE A 840 -24.41 22.49 -18.48
CA PHE A 840 -23.67 21.34 -17.91
C PHE A 840 -22.36 21.68 -17.19
N SER A 841 -22.01 22.96 -17.11
CA SER A 841 -20.78 23.39 -16.45
C SER A 841 -21.02 24.63 -15.60
N ALA A 842 -20.19 24.85 -14.59
CA ALA A 842 -20.19 26.09 -13.83
C ALA A 842 -18.77 26.66 -13.83
N THR A 843 -18.63 27.95 -14.04
CA THR A 843 -17.35 28.65 -13.89
C THR A 843 -17.62 30.00 -13.26
N PHE A 844 -16.96 30.24 -12.13
CA PHE A 844 -16.95 31.53 -11.46
C PHE A 844 -15.73 32.33 -11.89
N LYS A 845 -15.89 33.64 -11.95
CA LYS A 845 -14.78 34.59 -11.96
C LYS A 845 -14.63 35.09 -10.52
N ILE A 846 -13.43 34.98 -9.97
CA ILE A 846 -13.09 35.31 -8.58
C ILE A 846 -11.92 36.29 -8.63
N GLU A 847 -11.91 37.30 -7.77
CA GLU A 847 -10.79 38.24 -7.65
C GLU A 847 -9.75 37.73 -6.65
N ASP A 848 -8.47 38.00 -6.92
CA ASP A 848 -7.36 37.59 -6.05
C ASP A 848 -7.28 38.49 -4.79
N ASP A 849 -6.90 37.91 -3.65
CA ASP A 849 -6.66 38.62 -2.38
C ASP A 849 -5.69 39.80 -2.55
N GLN A 850 -6.16 41.02 -2.26
CA GLN A 850 -5.37 42.25 -2.40
C GLN A 850 -4.61 42.64 -1.11
N GLY A 851 -4.72 41.86 -0.03
CA GLY A 851 -3.84 41.97 1.15
C GLY A 851 -4.13 43.14 2.11
N THR A 852 -5.27 43.82 1.99
CA THR A 852 -5.76 44.81 2.97
C THR A 852 -6.88 44.22 3.82
N ALA A 853 -6.87 44.52 5.12
CA ALA A 853 -7.67 43.84 6.14
C ALA A 853 -9.21 44.00 6.03
N ASP A 854 -9.71 44.64 4.97
CA ASP A 854 -11.13 44.91 4.74
C ASP A 854 -11.62 44.50 3.32
N ASP A 855 -10.78 43.89 2.47
CA ASP A 855 -11.17 43.44 1.11
C ASP A 855 -11.24 41.92 0.99
N ASP A 856 -12.46 41.37 1.07
CA ASP A 856 -12.71 39.94 0.93
C ASP A 856 -12.63 39.48 -0.54
N THR A 857 -11.97 38.34 -0.77
CA THR A 857 -12.04 37.61 -2.05
C THR A 857 -13.49 37.27 -2.39
N SER A 858 -14.06 37.89 -3.42
CA SER A 858 -15.45 37.66 -3.84
C SER A 858 -15.56 37.17 -5.28
N ALA A 859 -16.61 36.39 -5.56
CA ALA A 859 -16.98 36.05 -6.93
C ALA A 859 -17.58 37.30 -7.60
N ASN A 860 -17.16 37.62 -8.83
CA ASN A 860 -17.64 38.78 -9.59
C ASN A 860 -18.34 38.39 -10.91
N GLY A 861 -18.51 37.09 -11.17
CA GLY A 861 -19.30 36.63 -12.31
C GLY A 861 -19.48 35.11 -12.40
N PHE A 862 -20.52 34.70 -13.11
CA PHE A 862 -20.86 33.30 -13.35
C PHE A 862 -21.10 33.02 -14.83
N LYS A 863 -20.59 31.89 -15.34
CA LYS A 863 -20.87 31.40 -16.69
C LYS A 863 -21.01 29.88 -16.74
N SER A 864 -21.74 29.40 -17.75
CA SER A 864 -21.96 27.98 -18.04
C SER A 864 -21.82 27.71 -19.54
N ARG A 865 -21.49 26.47 -19.90
CA ARG A 865 -21.59 25.95 -21.27
C ARG A 865 -22.90 25.20 -21.48
N CYS A 866 -23.35 25.13 -22.73
CA CYS A 866 -24.55 24.41 -23.15
C CYS A 866 -24.18 23.03 -23.72
N TRP A 867 -24.95 21.99 -23.37
CA TRP A 867 -24.60 20.60 -23.61
C TRP A 867 -25.19 20.04 -24.91
N HIS A 868 -24.35 19.69 -25.88
CA HIS A 868 -24.75 19.21 -27.22
C HIS A 868 -25.20 17.73 -27.32
N GLY A 869 -25.58 17.09 -26.21
CA GLY A 869 -26.21 15.76 -26.27
C GLY A 869 -25.33 14.61 -26.80
N ARG A 870 -24.02 14.81 -27.01
CA ARG A 870 -23.08 13.75 -27.40
C ARG A 870 -22.18 13.38 -26.23
N PRO A 871 -22.11 12.10 -25.83
CA PRO A 871 -21.06 11.64 -24.93
C PRO A 871 -19.72 11.72 -25.66
N GLY A 872 -18.76 12.50 -25.13
CA GLY A 872 -17.37 12.52 -25.59
C GLY A 872 -16.90 13.75 -26.39
N SER A 873 -17.52 14.92 -26.24
CA SER A 873 -17.00 16.19 -26.79
C SER A 873 -16.77 17.24 -25.74
#